data_AF-A0A163LGW0-F1
#
_entry.id   AF-A0A163LGW0-F1
#
_cell.length_a   1.000
_cell.length_b   1.000
_cell.length_c   1.000
_cell.angle_alpha   90.00
_cell.angle_beta   90.00
_cell.angle_gamma   90.00
#
_symmetry.space_group_name_H-M   'P 1'
#
loop_
_entity.id
_entity.type
_entity.pdbx_description
1 polymer ?
#
loop_
_entity_poly.entity_id
_entity_poly.type
_entity_poly.pdbx_seq_one_letter_code
_entity_poly.pdbx_strand_id
1 'polypeptide(L)'
;MRSRFPWRDTSEDIAKQGHPQWETPGGAQQKADKAEKNAKEYSDSKLSAHIGTGGSAHALAVPNVNAGFISGSDQAKLNSIKPGAEVNQNAYSKINGIPASEKEDALNIEGGVGITITPDPVNKKVRVTATGTTTPGPHGSEHTGDGSDPIPDATVSVSGLMSAADKISLDATVEGLATLEVHTPRVYNVIEYGADPTGVNNSTTAIQTAIDDAFNNGRGIVSLPPGTYKLDASTLGMTLWNYGVSIDTNTGCLVLRNGVSLVGSGIGVTVLKPSSPHYVCVYLADGKNSTIANLEIDGGWVDVGGGHGIFQCLTENNKDIFVSGTRLKNLYIHHVGSYGIGIQNGVHSDVVIEKIHTFRTGADGIDIKNRSTSGVDSKGITVKGIFIDTFGLRLDSQTGLDMRGIVKANSIQVVNVGRTGANQTGIRFRAQNLADGPNAWARRSSLSEIYVSSNVPDNTGVLGVDCGSPDISITGGVIEGCYTGVNIGGNTEGNADNVSVSQLVVINSKNYAYRNSTGSNNVRYIGCIAKSSNVGFRNEGNNTLFIGCSAVDVTSTISTAVAAAPSQLTAGCDFGRDFISLNFLTAGRVSIEAKGVSNDIDLSLLPKGTGSIRMGSFTSGSDAPVVGYITIKDSNGVSRKLAVIN
;
A
#
# COMPACT_ATOMS: atom_id res chain seq x y z
N MET A 1 -168.85 69.23 51.25
CA MET A 1 -168.05 70.48 51.16
C MET A 1 -166.58 70.10 51.13
N ARG A 2 -165.77 70.58 50.17
CA ARG A 2 -164.30 70.54 50.30
C ARG A 2 -163.67 71.84 49.80
N SER A 3 -162.78 72.38 50.66
CA SER A 3 -162.08 73.67 50.58
C SER A 3 -161.18 73.75 49.34
N ARG A 4 -161.16 74.91 48.67
CA ARG A 4 -160.45 75.11 47.39
C ARG A 4 -158.92 75.20 47.50
N PHE A 5 -158.33 75.17 48.71
CA PHE A 5 -156.88 75.31 48.88
C PHE A 5 -156.22 74.03 49.39
N PRO A 6 -155.42 73.37 48.54
CA PRO A 6 -155.04 71.96 48.68
C PRO A 6 -153.96 71.66 49.72
N TRP A 7 -153.36 72.66 50.37
CA TRP A 7 -152.27 72.49 51.35
C TRP A 7 -152.72 72.48 52.82
N ARG A 8 -154.02 72.58 53.12
CA ARG A 8 -154.52 72.70 54.51
C ARG A 8 -154.91 71.38 55.20
N ASP A 9 -155.22 70.31 54.46
CA ASP A 9 -155.76 69.05 55.02
C ASP A 9 -154.91 67.80 54.72
N THR A 10 -153.70 67.98 54.22
CA THR A 10 -152.71 66.89 54.24
C THR A 10 -151.45 67.38 54.91
N SER A 11 -151.02 66.53 55.83
CA SER A 11 -149.93 66.67 56.78
C SER A 11 -148.70 67.30 56.18
N GLU A 12 -148.10 68.16 57.00
CA GLU A 12 -146.90 69.02 56.96
C GLU A 12 -145.82 68.87 55.86
N ASP A 13 -145.86 67.91 54.94
CA ASP A 13 -144.77 67.68 54.01
C ASP A 13 -145.23 67.56 52.54
N ILE A 14 -145.54 68.72 51.95
CA ILE A 14 -145.77 68.89 50.50
C ILE A 14 -144.67 69.78 49.88
N ALA A 15 -143.42 69.68 50.34
CA ALA A 15 -142.28 70.43 49.79
C ALA A 15 -141.94 70.13 48.30
N LYS A 16 -142.71 69.28 47.60
CA LYS A 16 -142.41 68.77 46.24
C LYS A 16 -143.30 69.27 45.09
N GLN A 17 -144.31 70.11 45.30
CA GLN A 17 -145.23 70.55 44.22
C GLN A 17 -145.17 72.08 44.11
N GLY A 18 -144.87 72.58 42.91
CA GLY A 18 -143.67 73.44 42.94
C GLY A 18 -143.30 74.22 41.70
N HIS A 19 -144.18 74.13 40.73
CA HIS A 19 -144.84 75.39 40.48
C HIS A 19 -144.98 76.20 41.81
N PRO A 20 -144.26 77.31 41.96
CA PRO A 20 -143.91 77.93 43.26
C PRO A 20 -145.09 78.25 44.20
N GLN A 21 -146.31 78.23 43.67
CA GLN A 21 -147.56 78.47 44.40
C GLN A 21 -147.98 77.35 45.37
N TRP A 22 -147.26 76.23 45.43
CA TRP A 22 -147.42 75.19 46.48
C TRP A 22 -146.09 74.97 47.24
N GLU A 23 -145.08 75.82 47.00
CA GLU A 23 -143.76 75.76 47.61
C GLU A 23 -143.77 76.45 48.98
N THR A 24 -143.17 75.80 49.97
CA THR A 24 -143.07 76.33 51.32
C THR A 24 -141.83 77.23 51.45
N PRO A 25 -141.80 78.13 52.44
CA PRO A 25 -140.60 78.92 52.73
C PRO A 25 -139.31 78.08 52.92
N GLY A 26 -139.44 76.85 53.41
CA GLY A 26 -138.30 75.92 53.56
C GLY A 26 -137.72 75.42 52.24
N GLY A 27 -138.56 75.22 51.21
CA GLY A 27 -138.10 74.80 49.88
C GLY A 27 -137.26 75.87 49.17
N ALA A 28 -137.59 77.14 49.36
CA ALA A 28 -136.85 78.25 48.77
C ALA A 28 -135.42 78.39 49.33
N GLN A 29 -135.22 78.17 50.63
CA GLN A 29 -133.90 78.27 51.26
C GLN A 29 -132.92 77.20 50.73
N GLN A 30 -133.38 75.96 50.56
CA GLN A 30 -132.54 74.88 50.03
C GLN A 30 -131.98 75.17 48.62
N LYS A 31 -132.71 75.92 47.79
CA LYS A 31 -132.24 76.32 46.46
C LYS A 31 -131.13 77.38 46.53
N ALA A 32 -131.20 78.29 47.50
CA ALA A 32 -130.14 79.28 47.72
C ALA A 32 -128.84 78.61 48.20
N ASP A 33 -128.93 77.71 49.18
CA ASP A 33 -127.77 76.99 49.73
C ASP A 33 -127.07 76.14 48.65
N LYS A 34 -127.84 75.60 47.70
CA LYS A 34 -127.29 74.82 46.58
C LYS A 34 -126.53 75.71 45.57
N ALA A 35 -126.95 76.95 45.35
CA ALA A 35 -126.23 77.88 44.49
C ALA A 35 -124.89 78.31 45.11
N GLU A 36 -124.85 78.53 46.43
CA GLU A 36 -123.62 78.87 47.16
C GLU A 36 -122.58 77.75 47.08
N LYS A 37 -123.00 76.50 47.29
CA LYS A 37 -122.11 75.33 47.20
C LYS A 37 -121.44 75.21 45.82
N ASN A 38 -122.21 75.40 44.74
CA ASN A 38 -121.68 75.28 43.37
C ASN A 38 -120.64 76.36 43.04
N ALA A 39 -120.78 77.58 43.57
CA ALA A 39 -119.81 78.66 43.33
C ALA A 39 -118.46 78.40 44.05
N LYS A 40 -118.52 77.79 45.24
CA LYS A 40 -117.32 77.42 46.00
C LYS A 40 -116.51 76.32 45.31
N GLU A 41 -117.19 75.28 44.80
CA GLU A 41 -116.53 74.17 44.09
C GLU A 41 -115.78 74.65 42.83
N TYR A 42 -116.30 75.65 42.10
CA TYR A 42 -115.63 76.19 40.91
C TYR A 42 -114.33 76.95 41.24
N SER A 43 -114.34 77.77 42.29
CA SER A 43 -113.15 78.55 42.69
C SER A 43 -112.04 77.67 43.26
N ASP A 44 -112.39 76.70 44.10
CA ASP A 44 -111.44 75.77 44.72
C ASP A 44 -110.74 74.91 43.64
N SER A 45 -111.49 74.47 42.62
CA SER A 45 -110.96 73.72 41.47
C SER A 45 -109.89 74.52 40.68
N LYS A 46 -110.11 75.82 40.44
CA LYS A 46 -109.16 76.66 39.70
C LYS A 46 -107.91 77.00 40.50
N LEU A 47 -108.04 77.17 41.81
CA LEU A 47 -106.89 77.39 42.68
C LEU A 47 -106.02 76.14 42.75
N SER A 48 -106.62 74.96 42.93
CA SER A 48 -105.87 73.70 43.03
C SER A 48 -105.16 73.29 41.74
N ALA A 49 -105.60 73.82 40.59
CA ALA A 49 -104.98 73.56 39.28
C ALA A 49 -103.85 74.56 38.93
N HIS A 50 -103.61 75.62 39.70
CA HIS A 50 -102.54 76.57 39.41
C HIS A 50 -101.18 76.03 39.88
N ILE A 51 -100.25 75.81 38.95
CA ILE A 51 -98.87 75.44 39.29
C ILE A 51 -98.26 76.55 40.15
N GLY A 52 -97.91 76.23 41.40
CA GLY A 52 -97.29 77.16 42.37
C GLY A 52 -98.19 77.72 43.48
N THR A 53 -99.35 77.12 43.78
CA THR A 53 -100.19 77.56 44.93
C THR A 53 -100.08 76.62 46.15
N GLY A 54 -99.57 77.16 47.27
CA GLY A 54 -99.44 76.48 48.58
C GLY A 54 -98.03 76.60 49.22
N GLY A 55 -97.78 77.64 50.02
CA GLY A 55 -96.50 77.85 50.76
C GLY A 55 -95.37 78.49 49.93
N SER A 56 -94.24 78.87 50.57
CA SER A 56 -93.07 79.60 50.01
C SER A 56 -92.63 79.15 48.60
N ALA A 57 -93.23 79.74 47.56
CA ALA A 57 -93.50 79.07 46.28
C ALA A 57 -92.37 79.04 45.23
N HIS A 58 -91.12 79.37 45.58
CA HIS A 58 -89.96 79.09 44.71
C HIS A 58 -88.83 78.43 45.51
N ALA A 59 -88.60 77.13 45.31
CA ALA A 59 -87.52 76.37 45.95
C ALA A 59 -86.14 76.70 45.33
N LEU A 60 -85.05 76.49 46.09
CA LEU A 60 -83.68 76.54 45.54
C LEU A 60 -83.53 75.52 44.39
N ALA A 61 -82.81 75.90 43.33
CA ALA A 61 -82.51 74.98 42.25
C ALA A 61 -81.58 73.86 42.76
N VAL A 62 -82.03 72.61 42.68
CA VAL A 62 -81.25 71.43 43.08
C VAL A 62 -80.70 70.78 41.81
N PRO A 63 -79.39 70.48 41.73
CA PRO A 63 -78.78 69.90 40.54
C PRO A 63 -79.59 68.70 40.01
N ASN A 64 -79.99 68.76 38.74
CA ASN A 64 -80.77 67.75 38.01
C ASN A 64 -82.15 67.37 38.57
N VAL A 65 -82.70 68.07 39.57
CA VAL A 65 -83.99 67.70 40.18
C VAL A 65 -85.04 68.80 40.02
N ASN A 66 -85.03 69.84 40.85
CA ASN A 66 -86.04 70.91 40.80
C ASN A 66 -85.46 72.17 40.18
N ALA A 67 -86.17 72.73 39.19
CA ALA A 67 -85.88 74.06 38.66
C ALA A 67 -86.32 75.11 39.68
N GLY A 68 -85.37 75.95 40.12
CA GLY A 68 -85.63 77.22 40.78
C GLY A 68 -85.63 78.35 39.75
N PHE A 69 -84.88 79.42 40.00
CA PHE A 69 -84.63 80.48 39.01
C PHE A 69 -83.69 80.08 37.85
N ILE A 70 -82.97 78.95 37.99
CA ILE A 70 -82.18 78.32 36.92
C ILE A 70 -82.59 76.85 36.80
N SER A 71 -82.39 76.27 35.61
CA SER A 71 -82.68 74.86 35.41
C SER A 71 -81.75 73.99 36.27
N GLY A 72 -82.27 72.88 36.81
CA GLY A 72 -81.44 71.95 37.58
C GLY A 72 -80.24 71.42 36.78
N SER A 73 -80.37 71.31 35.45
CA SER A 73 -79.30 70.90 34.54
C SER A 73 -78.16 71.93 34.43
N ASP A 74 -78.48 73.22 34.42
CA ASP A 74 -77.45 74.26 34.33
C ASP A 74 -76.66 74.36 35.63
N GLN A 75 -77.33 74.20 36.78
CA GLN A 75 -76.66 74.14 38.07
C GLN A 75 -75.72 72.92 38.17
N ALA A 76 -76.12 71.76 37.63
CA ALA A 76 -75.26 70.58 37.60
C ALA A 76 -74.01 70.78 36.72
N LYS A 77 -74.14 71.46 35.57
CA LYS A 77 -73.00 71.77 34.69
C LYS A 77 -72.01 72.69 35.37
N LEU A 78 -72.48 73.78 35.99
CA LEU A 78 -71.61 74.72 36.69
C LEU A 78 -70.87 74.06 37.86
N ASN A 79 -71.54 73.19 38.61
CA ASN A 79 -70.92 72.45 39.71
C ASN A 79 -69.87 71.41 39.27
N SER A 80 -69.90 70.99 37.99
CA SER A 80 -68.98 69.96 37.48
C SER A 80 -67.59 70.49 37.08
N ILE A 81 -67.41 71.82 37.05
CA ILE A 81 -66.11 72.44 36.72
C ILE A 81 -65.20 72.38 37.95
N LYS A 82 -64.09 71.63 37.86
CA LYS A 82 -63.14 71.48 38.98
C LYS A 82 -62.33 72.76 39.24
N PRO A 83 -62.00 73.08 40.51
CA PRO A 83 -61.12 74.21 40.82
C PRO A 83 -59.76 74.10 40.10
N GLY A 84 -59.36 75.15 39.38
CA GLY A 84 -58.07 75.21 38.67
C GLY A 84 -58.09 74.84 37.18
N ALA A 85 -59.26 74.61 36.57
CA ALA A 85 -59.38 74.50 35.12
C ALA A 85 -59.19 75.89 34.45
N GLU A 86 -58.18 76.03 33.58
CA GLU A 86 -57.89 77.24 32.81
C GLU A 86 -58.11 77.04 31.30
N VAL A 87 -58.20 78.15 30.55
CA VAL A 87 -58.43 78.13 29.10
C VAL A 87 -57.09 77.95 28.36
N ASN A 88 -56.95 76.91 27.52
CA ASN A 88 -55.81 76.60 26.62
C ASN A 88 -54.55 75.92 27.21
N GLN A 89 -54.66 74.72 27.80
CA GLN A 89 -53.49 73.92 28.21
C GLN A 89 -52.97 73.04 27.05
N ASN A 90 -51.63 72.98 26.85
CA ASN A 90 -51.01 72.05 25.89
C ASN A 90 -51.19 70.59 26.36
N ALA A 91 -51.37 69.65 25.42
CA ALA A 91 -51.58 68.23 25.74
C ALA A 91 -50.35 67.54 26.38
N TYR A 92 -49.12 67.99 26.08
CA TYR A 92 -47.87 67.62 26.75
C TYR A 92 -46.82 68.74 26.66
N SER A 93 -45.86 68.80 27.59
CA SER A 93 -44.83 69.86 27.63
C SER A 93 -43.47 69.46 27.00
N LYS A 94 -43.07 68.19 27.11
CA LYS A 94 -41.88 67.60 26.44
C LYS A 94 -41.96 66.07 26.43
N ILE A 95 -41.29 65.42 25.49
CA ILE A 95 -41.06 63.97 25.47
C ILE A 95 -39.56 63.72 25.38
N ASN A 96 -38.97 63.11 26.42
CA ASN A 96 -37.54 62.77 26.52
C ASN A 96 -36.57 63.87 26.04
N GLY A 97 -36.83 65.14 26.40
CA GLY A 97 -35.96 66.27 26.09
C GLY A 97 -36.34 67.06 24.83
N ILE A 98 -37.32 66.60 24.06
CA ILE A 98 -37.86 67.32 22.90
C ILE A 98 -39.07 68.16 23.36
N PRO A 99 -38.99 69.51 23.35
CA PRO A 99 -40.11 70.37 23.76
C PRO A 99 -41.19 70.43 22.68
N ALA A 100 -42.46 70.60 23.08
CA ALA A 100 -43.53 70.95 22.14
C ALA A 100 -43.33 72.41 21.68
N SER A 101 -43.32 72.63 20.37
CA SER A 101 -43.05 73.96 19.79
C SER A 101 -44.31 74.82 19.69
N GLU A 102 -45.49 74.18 19.58
CA GLU A 102 -46.79 74.84 19.46
C GLU A 102 -47.84 74.18 20.37
N LYS A 103 -49.00 74.83 20.49
CA LYS A 103 -50.07 74.39 21.39
C LYS A 103 -50.71 73.05 20.99
N GLU A 104 -50.67 72.71 19.70
CA GLU A 104 -51.18 71.46 19.10
C GLU A 104 -50.10 70.72 18.31
N ASP A 105 -48.90 70.57 18.88
CA ASP A 105 -47.80 69.89 18.22
C ASP A 105 -48.04 68.37 18.06
N ALA A 106 -47.52 67.78 16.98
CA ALA A 106 -47.70 66.36 16.67
C ALA A 106 -46.44 65.54 17.01
N LEU A 107 -46.61 64.42 17.72
CA LEU A 107 -45.53 63.45 17.94
C LEU A 107 -45.41 62.49 16.75
N ASN A 108 -44.36 62.66 15.94
CA ASN A 108 -44.03 61.75 14.84
C ASN A 108 -42.99 60.71 15.29
N ILE A 109 -43.27 59.42 15.06
CA ILE A 109 -42.35 58.30 15.31
C ILE A 109 -42.20 57.50 14.02
N GLU A 110 -41.00 57.46 13.45
CA GLU A 110 -40.72 56.78 12.18
C GLU A 110 -40.10 55.40 12.40
N GLY A 111 -40.49 54.41 11.59
CA GLY A 111 -39.92 53.06 11.59
C GLY A 111 -38.77 52.94 10.60
N GLY A 112 -37.60 52.49 11.07
CA GLY A 112 -36.45 52.18 10.22
C GLY A 112 -36.54 50.80 9.56
N VAL A 113 -35.50 50.40 8.82
CA VAL A 113 -35.43 49.06 8.18
C VAL A 113 -35.57 47.97 9.26
N GLY A 114 -36.53 47.06 9.06
CA GLY A 114 -36.80 45.98 10.00
C GLY A 114 -37.56 46.39 11.27
N ILE A 115 -38.13 47.60 11.34
CA ILE A 115 -39.02 48.06 12.41
C ILE A 115 -40.30 48.64 11.81
N THR A 116 -41.46 48.20 12.29
CA THR A 116 -42.76 48.79 11.95
C THR A 116 -43.39 49.45 13.18
N ILE A 117 -43.82 50.69 12.98
CA ILE A 117 -44.58 51.47 13.97
C ILE A 117 -46.06 51.33 13.61
N THR A 118 -46.84 50.79 14.54
CA THR A 118 -48.29 50.60 14.36
C THR A 118 -49.04 51.48 15.36
N PRO A 119 -49.71 52.56 14.91
CA PRO A 119 -50.56 53.36 15.77
C PRO A 119 -51.88 52.64 16.05
N ASP A 120 -52.32 52.65 17.31
CA ASP A 120 -53.65 52.20 17.75
C ASP A 120 -54.39 53.39 18.38
N PRO A 121 -55.12 54.17 17.57
CA PRO A 121 -55.81 55.37 18.03
C PRO A 121 -57.04 55.07 18.91
N VAL A 122 -57.54 53.83 18.90
CA VAL A 122 -58.70 53.43 19.72
C VAL A 122 -58.25 53.21 21.15
N ASN A 123 -57.20 52.42 21.36
CA ASN A 123 -56.67 52.13 22.70
C ASN A 123 -55.65 53.15 23.20
N LYS A 124 -55.36 54.19 22.41
CA LYS A 124 -54.36 55.25 22.70
C LYS A 124 -52.95 54.67 22.94
N LYS A 125 -52.51 53.76 22.06
CA LYS A 125 -51.18 53.13 22.12
C LYS A 125 -50.42 53.31 20.80
N VAL A 126 -49.09 53.28 20.87
CA VAL A 126 -48.21 53.08 19.71
C VAL A 126 -47.43 51.79 19.97
N ARG A 127 -47.45 50.87 19.00
CA ARG A 127 -46.69 49.62 19.08
C ARG A 127 -45.48 49.69 18.15
N VAL A 128 -44.30 49.39 18.69
CA VAL A 128 -43.05 49.26 17.91
C VAL A 128 -42.77 47.76 17.77
N THR A 129 -42.70 47.27 16.55
CA THR A 129 -42.49 45.85 16.25
C THR A 129 -41.28 45.68 15.36
N ALA A 130 -40.37 44.76 15.68
CA ALA A 130 -39.33 44.36 14.74
C ALA A 130 -39.94 43.46 13.65
N THR A 131 -39.72 43.80 12.38
CA THR A 131 -40.27 43.12 11.20
C THR A 131 -39.25 42.32 10.40
N GLY A 132 -38.05 42.11 10.94
CA GLY A 132 -37.21 40.99 10.50
C GLY A 132 -37.98 39.66 10.64
N THR A 133 -37.74 38.69 9.75
CA THR A 133 -38.44 37.39 9.76
C THR A 133 -38.08 36.51 10.96
N THR A 134 -37.16 36.96 11.82
CA THR A 134 -36.81 36.33 13.08
C THR A 134 -36.91 37.34 14.22
N THR A 135 -37.59 36.94 15.30
CA THR A 135 -37.49 37.65 16.59
C THR A 135 -36.03 37.54 17.06
N PRO A 136 -35.36 38.61 17.50
CA PRO A 136 -34.02 38.49 18.10
C PRO A 136 -34.09 37.55 19.32
N GLY A 137 -33.68 36.30 19.12
CA GLY A 137 -33.57 35.28 20.15
C GLY A 137 -32.19 35.29 20.81
N PRO A 138 -32.02 34.65 21.97
CA PRO A 138 -30.69 34.36 22.52
C PRO A 138 -29.86 33.59 21.49
N HIS A 139 -28.57 33.92 21.37
CA HIS A 139 -27.63 33.13 20.57
C HIS A 139 -27.59 31.70 21.13
N GLY A 140 -27.71 30.68 20.28
CA GLY A 140 -27.67 29.27 20.70
C GLY A 140 -26.34 28.93 21.37
N SER A 141 -26.35 27.91 22.24
CA SER A 141 -25.13 27.40 22.88
C SER A 141 -24.21 26.70 21.88
N GLU A 142 -24.75 26.22 20.76
CA GLU A 142 -24.01 25.59 19.67
C GLU A 142 -24.51 26.11 18.30
N HIS A 143 -23.69 25.94 17.25
CA HIS A 143 -24.02 26.40 15.89
C HIS A 143 -24.61 25.28 15.00
N THR A 144 -24.77 24.07 15.53
CA THR A 144 -25.08 22.84 14.79
C THR A 144 -26.43 22.21 15.16
N GLY A 145 -27.27 22.87 15.98
CA GLY A 145 -28.55 22.29 16.39
C GLY A 145 -29.55 23.20 17.12
N ASP A 146 -29.14 24.37 17.63
CA ASP A 146 -30.01 25.36 18.26
C ASP A 146 -29.64 26.83 17.87
N GLY A 147 -30.59 27.77 18.02
CA GLY A 147 -30.38 29.20 17.71
C GLY A 147 -31.06 29.71 16.43
N SER A 148 -31.14 31.04 16.29
CA SER A 148 -31.73 31.71 15.10
C SER A 148 -30.76 31.85 13.91
N ASP A 149 -29.53 31.32 14.05
CA ASP A 149 -28.45 31.32 13.04
C ASP A 149 -27.71 29.97 12.99
N PRO A 150 -28.37 28.85 12.60
CA PRO A 150 -27.72 27.55 12.48
C PRO A 150 -26.84 27.48 11.22
N ILE A 151 -25.62 26.97 11.36
CA ILE A 151 -24.78 26.61 10.20
C ILE A 151 -25.34 25.29 9.66
N PRO A 152 -25.78 25.22 8.38
CA PRO A 152 -26.35 23.99 7.83
C PRO A 152 -25.31 22.87 7.73
N ASP A 153 -25.76 21.62 7.81
CA ASP A 153 -24.93 20.46 7.51
C ASP A 153 -24.39 20.54 6.08
N ALA A 154 -23.11 20.22 5.90
CA ALA A 154 -22.53 20.13 4.57
C ALA A 154 -23.07 18.90 3.82
N THR A 155 -23.78 19.14 2.73
CA THR A 155 -24.24 18.11 1.80
C THR A 155 -23.51 18.26 0.46
N VAL A 156 -23.73 17.32 -0.46
CA VAL A 156 -23.16 17.41 -1.82
C VAL A 156 -23.71 18.58 -2.65
N SER A 157 -24.77 19.24 -2.17
CA SER A 157 -25.41 20.38 -2.86
C SER A 157 -25.53 21.64 -2.01
N VAL A 158 -25.18 21.59 -0.72
CA VAL A 158 -25.28 22.71 0.22
C VAL A 158 -24.00 22.77 1.05
N SER A 159 -23.32 23.92 1.02
CA SER A 159 -22.15 24.18 1.87
C SER A 159 -22.57 24.33 3.33
N GLY A 160 -21.79 23.74 4.23
CA GLY A 160 -21.87 23.92 5.69
C GLY A 160 -20.55 24.45 6.24
N LEU A 161 -19.99 23.79 7.25
CA LEU A 161 -18.61 24.05 7.71
C LEU A 161 -17.51 23.65 6.69
N MET A 162 -17.88 22.94 5.64
CA MET A 162 -17.06 22.65 4.45
C MET A 162 -17.87 22.91 3.18
N SER A 163 -17.21 23.17 2.06
CA SER A 163 -17.91 23.43 0.80
C SER A 163 -18.57 22.16 0.24
N ALA A 164 -19.65 22.32 -0.53
CA ALA A 164 -20.26 21.20 -1.25
C ALA A 164 -19.24 20.45 -2.15
N ALA A 165 -18.27 21.18 -2.72
CA ALA A 165 -17.20 20.59 -3.53
C ALA A 165 -16.21 19.75 -2.70
N ASP A 166 -15.86 20.20 -1.50
CA ASP A 166 -15.03 19.42 -0.58
C ASP A 166 -15.79 18.18 -0.09
N LYS A 167 -17.11 18.28 0.08
CA LYS A 167 -17.95 17.13 0.50
C LYS A 167 -18.02 16.07 -0.58
N ILE A 168 -18.18 16.49 -1.84
CA ILE A 168 -18.09 15.60 -3.01
C ILE A 168 -16.70 14.93 -3.06
N SER A 169 -15.63 15.69 -2.83
CA SER A 169 -14.26 15.17 -2.86
C SER A 169 -13.99 14.17 -1.73
N LEU A 170 -14.52 14.45 -0.54
CA LEU A 170 -14.43 13.56 0.62
C LEU A 170 -15.22 12.27 0.40
N ASP A 171 -16.45 12.37 -0.13
CA ASP A 171 -17.28 11.19 -0.45
C ASP A 171 -16.62 10.32 -1.51
N ALA A 172 -16.06 10.92 -2.57
CA ALA A 172 -15.29 10.20 -3.59
C ALA A 172 -14.05 9.52 -2.99
N THR A 173 -13.39 10.14 -2.00
CA THR A 173 -12.26 9.54 -1.28
C THR A 173 -12.70 8.35 -0.43
N VAL A 174 -13.84 8.45 0.26
CA VAL A 174 -14.41 7.37 1.07
C VAL A 174 -14.83 6.18 0.19
N GLU A 175 -15.46 6.43 -0.95
CA GLU A 175 -15.74 5.37 -1.95
C GLU A 175 -14.44 4.75 -2.50
N GLY A 176 -13.42 5.56 -2.76
CA GLY A 176 -12.08 5.08 -3.13
C GLY A 176 -11.40 4.25 -2.02
N LEU A 177 -11.69 4.52 -0.75
CA LEU A 177 -11.18 3.75 0.38
C LEU A 177 -11.99 2.47 0.63
N ALA A 178 -13.29 2.47 0.35
CA ALA A 178 -14.14 1.29 0.42
C ALA A 178 -13.80 0.25 -0.68
N THR A 179 -13.16 0.69 -1.76
CA THR A 179 -12.63 -0.17 -2.83
C THR A 179 -11.17 -0.61 -2.60
N LEU A 180 -10.48 -0.03 -1.61
CA LEU A 180 -9.20 -0.54 -1.11
C LEU A 180 -9.47 -1.82 -0.30
N GLU A 181 -9.58 -2.96 -1.00
CA GLU A 181 -9.62 -4.26 -0.34
C GLU A 181 -8.37 -4.43 0.54
N VAL A 182 -8.60 -4.61 1.85
CA VAL A 182 -7.58 -5.09 2.78
C VAL A 182 -7.05 -6.39 2.21
N HIS A 183 -5.81 -6.33 1.73
CA HIS A 183 -5.17 -7.33 0.89
C HIS A 183 -4.79 -8.59 1.67
N THR A 184 -5.79 -9.31 2.19
CA THR A 184 -5.65 -10.74 2.39
C THR A 184 -5.65 -11.37 0.99
N PRO A 185 -4.57 -12.08 0.58
CA PRO A 185 -4.55 -12.69 -0.74
C PRO A 185 -5.76 -13.61 -0.86
N ARG A 186 -6.66 -13.31 -1.80
CA ARG A 186 -7.79 -14.20 -2.10
C ARG A 186 -7.24 -15.58 -2.47
N VAL A 187 -7.78 -16.60 -1.83
CA VAL A 187 -7.40 -17.99 -2.05
C VAL A 187 -8.42 -18.61 -2.99
N TYR A 188 -7.93 -19.19 -4.08
CA TYR A 188 -8.72 -19.87 -5.11
C TYR A 188 -8.41 -21.35 -5.02
N ASN A 189 -9.30 -22.11 -4.36
CA ASN A 189 -9.11 -23.54 -4.16
C ASN A 189 -9.53 -24.29 -5.43
N VAL A 190 -8.60 -24.98 -6.08
CA VAL A 190 -8.85 -25.64 -7.38
C VAL A 190 -9.97 -26.68 -7.34
N ILE A 191 -10.28 -27.24 -6.18
CA ILE A 191 -11.39 -28.21 -6.01
C ILE A 191 -12.75 -27.54 -6.23
N GLU A 192 -12.88 -26.26 -5.84
CA GLU A 192 -14.10 -25.47 -6.08
C GLU A 192 -14.29 -25.16 -7.57
N TYR A 193 -13.20 -25.20 -8.33
CA TYR A 193 -13.18 -25.09 -9.80
C TYR A 193 -13.37 -26.44 -10.51
N GLY A 194 -13.53 -27.53 -9.76
CA GLY A 194 -13.75 -28.87 -10.31
C GLY A 194 -12.48 -29.63 -10.67
N ALA A 195 -11.31 -29.24 -10.14
CA ALA A 195 -10.10 -30.03 -10.31
C ALA A 195 -10.24 -31.38 -9.59
N ASP A 196 -9.74 -32.45 -10.22
CA ASP A 196 -9.73 -33.80 -9.67
C ASP A 196 -8.39 -34.08 -8.96
N PRO A 197 -8.38 -34.23 -7.62
CA PRO A 197 -7.18 -34.53 -6.83
C PRO A 197 -6.82 -36.03 -6.84
N THR A 198 -7.62 -36.89 -7.48
CA THR A 198 -7.34 -38.34 -7.55
C THR A 198 -6.35 -38.71 -8.66
N GLY A 199 -6.13 -37.80 -9.62
CA GLY A 199 -5.23 -37.99 -10.75
C GLY A 199 -5.84 -38.78 -11.90
N VAL A 200 -7.14 -39.10 -11.83
CA VAL A 200 -7.84 -39.87 -12.87
C VAL A 200 -8.29 -38.95 -14.01
N ASN A 201 -9.02 -37.89 -13.68
CA ASN A 201 -9.55 -36.94 -14.65
C ASN A 201 -8.62 -35.76 -14.86
N ASN A 202 -8.75 -35.12 -16.02
CA ASN A 202 -7.97 -33.95 -16.39
C ASN A 202 -8.37 -32.72 -15.56
N SER A 203 -7.40 -32.11 -14.89
CA SER A 203 -7.56 -30.92 -14.04
C SER A 203 -7.07 -29.63 -14.68
N THR A 204 -6.52 -29.67 -15.91
CA THR A 204 -5.91 -28.50 -16.57
C THR A 204 -6.85 -27.31 -16.65
N THR A 205 -8.08 -27.51 -17.15
CA THR A 205 -9.04 -26.41 -17.32
C THR A 205 -9.47 -25.82 -15.97
N ALA A 206 -9.80 -26.66 -14.98
CA ALA A 206 -10.20 -26.21 -13.66
C ALA A 206 -9.11 -25.37 -12.97
N ILE A 207 -7.86 -25.85 -12.99
CA ILE A 207 -6.72 -25.14 -12.41
C ILE A 207 -6.44 -23.85 -13.19
N GLN A 208 -6.52 -23.88 -14.53
CA GLN A 208 -6.32 -22.69 -15.34
C GLN A 208 -7.39 -21.61 -15.08
N THR A 209 -8.65 -22.00 -14.89
CA THR A 209 -9.73 -21.07 -14.52
C THR A 209 -9.46 -20.42 -13.15
N ALA A 210 -9.00 -21.17 -12.16
CA ALA A 210 -8.59 -20.61 -10.87
C ALA A 210 -7.43 -19.61 -11.01
N ILE A 211 -6.45 -19.91 -11.87
CA ILE A 211 -5.34 -18.98 -12.19
C ILE A 211 -5.85 -17.71 -12.86
N ASP A 212 -6.74 -17.84 -13.84
CA ASP A 212 -7.28 -16.70 -14.59
C ASP A 212 -8.17 -15.82 -13.70
N ASP A 213 -8.98 -16.40 -12.81
CA ASP A 213 -9.77 -15.64 -11.83
C ASP A 213 -8.88 -14.91 -10.82
N ALA A 214 -7.83 -15.57 -10.31
CA ALA A 214 -6.85 -14.92 -9.45
C ALA A 214 -6.17 -13.74 -10.16
N PHE A 215 -5.84 -13.89 -11.44
CA PHE A 215 -5.27 -12.82 -12.25
C PHE A 215 -6.25 -11.67 -12.50
N ASN A 216 -7.50 -11.97 -12.88
CA ASN A 216 -8.54 -10.98 -13.17
C ASN A 216 -8.94 -10.17 -11.94
N ASN A 217 -8.80 -10.74 -10.74
CA ASN A 217 -8.96 -10.05 -9.46
C ASN A 217 -7.67 -9.31 -9.01
N GLY A 218 -6.71 -9.11 -9.91
CA GLY A 218 -5.49 -8.33 -9.69
C GLY A 218 -4.35 -9.09 -9.00
N ARG A 219 -4.64 -10.16 -8.25
CA ARG A 219 -3.72 -11.21 -7.76
C ARG A 219 -4.44 -12.25 -6.90
N GLY A 220 -3.75 -13.34 -6.57
CA GLY A 220 -4.27 -14.33 -5.65
C GLY A 220 -3.35 -15.52 -5.44
N ILE A 221 -3.77 -16.39 -4.53
CA ILE A 221 -3.15 -17.70 -4.29
C ILE A 221 -4.10 -18.77 -4.85
N VAL A 222 -3.67 -19.47 -5.88
CA VAL A 222 -4.29 -20.71 -6.34
C VAL A 222 -3.79 -21.83 -5.44
N SER A 223 -4.68 -22.33 -4.58
CA SER A 223 -4.40 -23.39 -3.62
C SER A 223 -4.67 -24.74 -4.27
N LEU A 224 -3.67 -25.63 -4.21
CA LEU A 224 -3.75 -27.03 -4.61
C LEU A 224 -3.76 -27.90 -3.33
N PRO A 225 -4.94 -28.34 -2.85
CA PRO A 225 -5.02 -29.28 -1.73
C PRO A 225 -4.27 -30.60 -2.00
N PRO A 226 -4.11 -31.47 -0.99
CA PRO A 226 -3.49 -32.78 -1.16
C PRO A 226 -4.16 -33.58 -2.29
N GLY A 227 -3.36 -34.18 -3.15
CA GLY A 227 -3.84 -34.91 -4.32
C GLY A 227 -2.82 -34.98 -5.45
N THR A 228 -3.10 -35.85 -6.41
CA THR A 228 -2.43 -35.88 -7.71
C THR A 228 -3.36 -35.27 -8.74
N TYR A 229 -2.87 -34.30 -9.51
CA TYR A 229 -3.66 -33.61 -10.53
C TYR A 229 -3.09 -33.97 -11.90
N LYS A 230 -3.86 -34.73 -12.69
CA LYS A 230 -3.51 -35.03 -14.07
C LYS A 230 -3.72 -33.78 -14.92
N LEU A 231 -2.73 -33.45 -15.75
CA LEU A 231 -2.74 -32.26 -16.59
C LEU A 231 -2.58 -32.63 -18.06
N ASP A 232 -3.59 -32.35 -18.89
CA ASP A 232 -3.45 -32.41 -20.35
C ASP A 232 -2.97 -31.06 -20.94
N ALA A 233 -2.84 -31.00 -22.27
CA ALA A 233 -2.47 -29.79 -23.00
C ALA A 233 -3.38 -28.59 -22.65
N SER A 234 -2.78 -27.40 -22.57
CA SER A 234 -3.50 -26.15 -22.33
C SER A 234 -4.52 -25.87 -23.44
N THR A 235 -5.69 -25.38 -23.04
CA THR A 235 -6.78 -24.99 -23.96
C THR A 235 -6.84 -23.48 -24.21
N LEU A 236 -5.88 -22.70 -23.70
CA LEU A 236 -5.90 -21.24 -23.78
C LEU A 236 -5.75 -20.67 -25.20
N GLY A 237 -5.25 -21.45 -26.16
CA GLY A 237 -5.13 -21.04 -27.56
C GLY A 237 -4.26 -19.81 -27.79
N MET A 238 -3.39 -19.45 -26.84
CA MET A 238 -2.50 -18.30 -26.94
C MET A 238 -1.07 -18.72 -27.30
N THR A 239 -0.31 -17.78 -27.83
CA THR A 239 1.11 -17.92 -28.15
C THR A 239 1.96 -17.22 -27.10
N LEU A 240 2.94 -17.94 -26.55
CA LEU A 240 4.02 -17.42 -25.71
C LEU A 240 5.31 -17.33 -26.52
N TRP A 241 6.31 -16.65 -25.96
CA TRP A 241 7.56 -16.39 -26.66
C TRP A 241 8.78 -16.74 -25.83
N ASN A 242 9.79 -17.26 -26.51
CA ASN A 242 11.08 -17.58 -25.91
C ASN A 242 12.19 -17.01 -26.78
N TYR A 243 12.56 -15.75 -26.52
CA TYR A 243 13.62 -15.00 -27.22
C TYR A 243 13.46 -15.08 -28.76
N GLY A 244 12.35 -14.55 -29.26
CA GLY A 244 12.02 -14.52 -30.69
C GLY A 244 11.37 -15.79 -31.24
N VAL A 245 11.34 -16.88 -30.48
CA VAL A 245 10.70 -18.15 -30.89
C VAL A 245 9.29 -18.25 -30.33
N SER A 246 8.30 -18.46 -31.21
CA SER A 246 6.90 -18.69 -30.86
C SER A 246 6.71 -20.06 -30.22
N ILE A 247 5.89 -20.12 -29.16
CA ILE A 247 5.53 -21.33 -28.43
C ILE A 247 4.02 -21.35 -28.25
N ASP A 248 3.36 -22.38 -28.78
CA ASP A 248 1.93 -22.57 -28.56
C ASP A 248 1.69 -23.14 -27.16
N THR A 249 0.73 -22.57 -26.44
CA THR A 249 0.44 -22.98 -25.05
C THR A 249 0.00 -24.44 -24.92
N ASN A 250 -0.53 -25.05 -25.98
CA ASN A 250 -0.87 -26.48 -26.02
C ASN A 250 0.35 -27.42 -25.98
N THR A 251 1.57 -26.88 -26.07
CA THR A 251 2.83 -27.62 -25.82
C THR A 251 3.18 -27.72 -24.34
N GLY A 252 2.33 -27.18 -23.46
CA GLY A 252 2.37 -27.39 -22.01
C GLY A 252 0.97 -27.46 -21.42
N CYS A 253 0.90 -27.44 -20.09
CA CYS A 253 -0.34 -27.64 -19.34
C CYS A 253 -0.90 -26.33 -18.79
N LEU A 254 -0.20 -25.72 -17.83
CA LEU A 254 -0.66 -24.53 -17.10
C LEU A 254 0.13 -23.29 -17.52
N VAL A 255 -0.55 -22.14 -17.59
CA VAL A 255 0.08 -20.83 -17.78
C VAL A 255 -0.16 -20.00 -16.53
N LEU A 256 0.87 -19.89 -15.69
CA LEU A 256 0.82 -19.08 -14.48
C LEU A 256 1.01 -17.60 -14.84
N ARG A 257 -0.02 -16.79 -14.57
CA ARG A 257 -0.04 -15.37 -14.89
C ARG A 257 0.72 -14.54 -13.86
N ASN A 258 1.11 -13.33 -14.26
CA ASN A 258 1.74 -12.35 -13.39
C ASN A 258 0.87 -12.06 -12.15
N GLY A 259 1.50 -11.97 -10.98
CA GLY A 259 0.82 -11.67 -9.71
C GLY A 259 0.09 -12.86 -9.08
N VAL A 260 0.02 -14.01 -9.75
CA VAL A 260 -0.65 -15.22 -9.24
C VAL A 260 0.37 -16.16 -8.62
N SER A 261 0.02 -16.72 -7.45
CA SER A 261 0.81 -17.75 -6.78
C SER A 261 0.13 -19.11 -6.89
N LEU A 262 0.86 -20.14 -7.30
CA LEU A 262 0.41 -21.54 -7.35
C LEU A 262 1.05 -22.31 -6.20
N VAL A 263 0.26 -22.72 -5.21
CA VAL A 263 0.78 -23.25 -3.94
C VAL A 263 0.11 -24.57 -3.58
N GLY A 264 0.93 -25.60 -3.41
CA GLY A 264 0.50 -26.91 -2.91
C GLY A 264 0.56 -27.04 -1.39
N SER A 265 0.16 -28.22 -0.91
CA SER A 265 0.15 -28.58 0.52
C SER A 265 1.46 -29.23 0.99
N GLY A 266 2.38 -29.55 0.08
CA GLY A 266 3.68 -30.15 0.36
C GLY A 266 4.22 -31.04 -0.77
N ILE A 267 5.53 -31.26 -0.78
CA ILE A 267 6.19 -32.25 -1.66
C ILE A 267 5.66 -33.66 -1.33
N GLY A 268 5.35 -34.47 -2.36
CA GLY A 268 4.71 -35.79 -2.20
C GLY A 268 3.27 -35.76 -1.70
N VAL A 269 2.73 -34.57 -1.38
CA VAL A 269 1.35 -34.37 -0.90
C VAL A 269 0.50 -33.77 -2.01
N THR A 270 1.03 -32.79 -2.73
CA THR A 270 0.42 -32.20 -3.93
C THR A 270 1.31 -32.50 -5.12
N VAL A 271 0.81 -33.29 -6.07
CA VAL A 271 1.56 -33.71 -7.26
C VAL A 271 0.87 -33.19 -8.52
N LEU A 272 1.59 -32.43 -9.34
CA LEU A 272 1.18 -32.08 -10.70
C LEU A 272 1.78 -33.10 -11.67
N LYS A 273 0.94 -33.72 -12.49
CA LYS A 273 1.36 -34.79 -13.41
C LYS A 273 0.87 -34.53 -14.83
N PRO A 274 1.70 -33.96 -15.71
CA PRO A 274 1.42 -33.90 -17.13
C PRO A 274 1.10 -35.28 -17.70
N SER A 275 0.10 -35.37 -18.57
CA SER A 275 -0.32 -36.62 -19.21
C SER A 275 0.59 -37.06 -20.36
N SER A 276 1.51 -36.19 -20.78
CA SER A 276 2.52 -36.47 -21.80
C SER A 276 3.86 -35.87 -21.38
N PRO A 277 4.97 -36.61 -21.59
CA PRO A 277 6.31 -36.12 -21.28
C PRO A 277 6.82 -35.05 -22.27
N HIS A 278 6.01 -34.72 -23.29
CA HIS A 278 6.25 -33.59 -24.19
C HIS A 278 5.77 -32.26 -23.61
N TYR A 279 4.90 -32.28 -22.60
CA TYR A 279 4.30 -31.06 -22.07
C TYR A 279 5.18 -30.38 -21.03
N VAL A 280 5.31 -29.06 -21.15
CA VAL A 280 5.76 -28.23 -20.04
C VAL A 280 4.69 -28.24 -18.95
N CYS A 281 5.04 -28.59 -17.71
CA CYS A 281 4.04 -28.63 -16.63
C CYS A 281 3.49 -27.22 -16.32
N VAL A 282 4.39 -26.25 -16.13
CA VAL A 282 4.00 -24.85 -15.86
C VAL A 282 4.82 -23.89 -16.71
N TYR A 283 4.15 -23.14 -17.57
CA TYR A 283 4.68 -21.91 -18.12
C TYR A 283 4.57 -20.80 -17.09
N LEU A 284 5.70 -20.21 -16.72
CA LEU A 284 5.74 -19.00 -15.92
C LEU A 284 5.70 -17.81 -16.88
N ALA A 285 4.51 -17.25 -17.12
CA ALA A 285 4.31 -16.18 -18.08
C ALA A 285 4.87 -14.87 -17.52
N ASP A 286 5.87 -14.32 -18.20
CA ASP A 286 6.75 -13.19 -17.84
C ASP A 286 7.53 -13.36 -16.53
N GLY A 287 6.94 -13.92 -15.48
CA GLY A 287 7.56 -14.14 -14.18
C GLY A 287 7.59 -12.89 -13.31
N LYS A 288 6.45 -12.19 -13.20
CA LYS A 288 6.29 -11.03 -12.31
C LYS A 288 5.41 -11.35 -11.12
N ASN A 289 5.92 -11.14 -9.90
CA ASN A 289 5.21 -11.25 -8.63
C ASN A 289 4.47 -12.59 -8.46
N SER A 290 5.04 -13.67 -8.98
CA SER A 290 4.44 -15.00 -8.96
C SER A 290 5.22 -15.94 -8.06
N THR A 291 4.51 -16.81 -7.34
CA THR A 291 5.11 -17.86 -6.51
C THR A 291 4.70 -19.24 -7.03
N ILE A 292 5.62 -20.19 -7.09
CA ILE A 292 5.30 -21.62 -7.22
C ILE A 292 5.92 -22.30 -6.01
N ALA A 293 5.10 -22.92 -5.17
CA ALA A 293 5.59 -23.46 -3.91
C ALA A 293 4.90 -24.74 -3.42
N ASN A 294 5.62 -25.51 -2.59
CA ASN A 294 5.11 -26.62 -1.79
C ASN A 294 4.40 -27.71 -2.60
N LEU A 295 4.99 -28.11 -3.73
CA LEU A 295 4.40 -29.12 -4.60
C LEU A 295 5.47 -29.96 -5.30
N GLU A 296 5.04 -31.09 -5.81
CA GLU A 296 5.80 -31.98 -6.67
C GLU A 296 5.33 -31.83 -8.13
N ILE A 297 6.29 -31.89 -9.06
CA ILE A 297 6.03 -32.01 -10.49
C ILE A 297 6.65 -33.33 -10.96
N ASP A 298 5.79 -34.28 -11.31
CA ASP A 298 6.18 -35.54 -11.95
C ASP A 298 5.92 -35.43 -13.45
N GLY A 299 6.96 -35.16 -14.24
CA GLY A 299 6.83 -35.01 -15.69
C GLY A 299 6.59 -36.33 -16.44
N GLY A 300 6.68 -37.50 -15.77
CA GLY A 300 6.48 -38.80 -16.39
C GLY A 300 7.48 -39.17 -17.51
N TRP A 301 8.59 -38.44 -17.63
CA TRP A 301 9.57 -38.64 -18.71
C TRP A 301 10.39 -39.92 -18.52
N VAL A 302 10.41 -40.72 -19.59
CA VAL A 302 11.14 -41.98 -19.73
C VAL A 302 11.92 -41.98 -21.04
N ASP A 303 12.83 -41.02 -21.20
CA ASP A 303 13.69 -40.84 -22.38
C ASP A 303 12.95 -40.51 -23.70
N VAL A 304 11.68 -40.08 -23.61
CA VAL A 304 10.86 -39.63 -24.75
C VAL A 304 10.16 -38.32 -24.39
N GLY A 305 10.29 -37.30 -25.23
CA GLY A 305 9.69 -35.98 -25.00
C GLY A 305 10.69 -34.91 -24.56
N GLY A 306 10.21 -33.66 -24.56
CA GLY A 306 11.01 -32.46 -24.28
C GLY A 306 10.34 -31.48 -23.31
N GLY A 307 9.35 -31.94 -22.54
CA GLY A 307 8.64 -31.12 -21.56
C GLY A 307 9.57 -30.63 -20.44
N HIS A 308 9.33 -29.40 -19.98
CA HIS A 308 10.03 -28.80 -18.84
C HIS A 308 9.17 -28.93 -17.57
N GLY A 309 9.80 -28.87 -16.38
CA GLY A 309 9.04 -28.70 -15.15
C GLY A 309 8.41 -27.31 -15.10
N ILE A 310 9.25 -26.29 -14.92
CA ILE A 310 8.86 -24.88 -14.95
C ILE A 310 9.65 -24.16 -16.03
N PHE A 311 8.96 -23.41 -16.88
CA PHE A 311 9.58 -22.71 -17.99
C PHE A 311 9.07 -21.28 -18.13
N GLN A 312 9.94 -20.31 -17.92
CA GLN A 312 9.60 -18.90 -18.06
C GLN A 312 9.61 -18.48 -19.53
N CYS A 313 8.50 -17.88 -19.96
CA CYS A 313 8.26 -17.38 -21.31
C CYS A 313 7.73 -15.95 -21.26
N LEU A 314 7.73 -15.26 -22.39
CA LEU A 314 7.15 -13.94 -22.53
C LEU A 314 5.72 -14.03 -23.08
N THR A 315 4.84 -13.17 -22.61
CA THR A 315 3.49 -12.99 -23.19
C THR A 315 3.50 -12.22 -24.51
N GLU A 316 4.60 -11.51 -24.80
CA GLU A 316 4.79 -10.68 -25.99
C GLU A 316 6.16 -10.97 -26.64
N ASN A 317 6.23 -10.92 -27.97
CA ASN A 317 7.46 -11.19 -28.72
C ASN A 317 8.53 -10.12 -28.46
N ASN A 318 9.78 -10.55 -28.26
CA ASN A 318 10.97 -9.70 -28.13
C ASN A 318 10.84 -8.54 -27.13
N LYS A 319 10.02 -8.70 -26.09
CA LYS A 319 9.85 -7.70 -25.05
C LYS A 319 10.94 -7.86 -23.99
N ASP A 320 11.76 -6.83 -23.80
CA ASP A 320 12.61 -6.71 -22.62
C ASP A 320 11.72 -6.44 -21.40
N ILE A 321 11.49 -7.49 -20.61
CA ILE A 321 10.75 -7.43 -19.35
C ILE A 321 11.70 -7.54 -18.16
N PHE A 322 11.22 -7.09 -17.02
CA PHE A 322 11.78 -7.50 -15.73
C PHE A 322 11.07 -8.75 -15.25
N VAL A 323 11.81 -9.84 -15.07
CA VAL A 323 11.38 -11.01 -14.28
C VAL A 323 11.63 -10.65 -12.83
N SER A 324 10.58 -10.29 -12.10
CA SER A 324 10.72 -9.69 -10.77
C SER A 324 9.70 -10.17 -9.76
N GLY A 325 10.10 -10.24 -8.49
CA GLY A 325 9.22 -10.77 -7.44
C GLY A 325 8.88 -12.26 -7.63
N THR A 326 9.62 -13.00 -8.46
CA THR A 326 9.41 -14.43 -8.68
C THR A 326 9.98 -15.24 -7.52
N ARG A 327 9.21 -16.20 -7.01
CA ARG A 327 9.58 -17.09 -5.91
C ARG A 327 9.29 -18.54 -6.28
N LEU A 328 10.33 -19.37 -6.43
CA LEU A 328 10.21 -20.82 -6.62
C LEU A 328 10.72 -21.49 -5.35
N LYS A 329 9.84 -22.18 -4.61
CA LYS A 329 10.13 -22.56 -3.21
C LYS A 329 9.67 -23.98 -2.89
N ASN A 330 10.52 -24.78 -2.26
CA ASN A 330 10.12 -26.09 -1.73
C ASN A 330 9.42 -26.96 -2.79
N LEU A 331 10.17 -27.26 -3.86
CA LEU A 331 9.67 -28.01 -5.01
C LEU A 331 10.49 -29.28 -5.21
N TYR A 332 9.81 -30.36 -5.58
CA TYR A 332 10.46 -31.54 -6.15
C TYR A 332 10.02 -31.68 -7.61
N ILE A 333 10.96 -31.60 -8.54
CA ILE A 333 10.69 -31.65 -9.98
C ILE A 333 11.47 -32.81 -10.57
N HIS A 334 10.78 -33.80 -11.11
CA HIS A 334 11.45 -34.99 -11.59
C HIS A 334 10.87 -35.59 -12.85
N HIS A 335 11.70 -36.40 -13.51
CA HIS A 335 11.32 -37.09 -14.72
C HIS A 335 10.74 -36.10 -15.73
N VAL A 336 11.51 -35.06 -16.07
CA VAL A 336 11.16 -34.07 -17.10
C VAL A 336 12.13 -34.16 -18.26
N GLY A 337 11.63 -34.02 -19.49
CA GLY A 337 12.43 -34.21 -20.70
C GLY A 337 13.41 -33.09 -21.03
N SER A 338 13.30 -31.95 -20.36
CA SER A 338 14.15 -30.79 -20.58
C SER A 338 14.57 -30.19 -19.24
N TYR A 339 14.53 -28.87 -19.07
CA TYR A 339 14.94 -28.23 -17.82
C TYR A 339 14.00 -28.58 -16.68
N GLY A 340 14.55 -28.81 -15.48
CA GLY A 340 13.75 -28.81 -14.25
C GLY A 340 13.10 -27.44 -14.05
N ILE A 341 13.94 -26.41 -14.01
CA ILE A 341 13.54 -24.99 -14.00
C ILE A 341 14.34 -24.23 -15.05
N GLY A 342 13.67 -23.60 -16.01
CA GLY A 342 14.31 -22.69 -16.97
C GLY A 342 13.74 -21.29 -16.86
N ILE A 343 14.51 -20.34 -16.33
CA ILE A 343 14.16 -18.91 -16.35
C ILE A 343 15.00 -18.20 -17.43
N GLN A 344 14.41 -17.99 -18.60
CA GLN A 344 15.20 -17.80 -19.81
C GLN A 344 15.25 -16.39 -20.38
N ASN A 345 14.24 -15.55 -20.12
CA ASN A 345 14.04 -14.29 -20.85
C ASN A 345 13.99 -13.11 -19.89
N GLY A 346 14.34 -11.92 -20.40
CA GLY A 346 14.28 -10.66 -19.69
C GLY A 346 15.42 -10.43 -18.68
N VAL A 347 15.34 -9.29 -18.01
CA VAL A 347 16.25 -8.88 -16.93
C VAL A 347 15.69 -9.41 -15.61
N HIS A 348 16.47 -10.20 -14.89
CA HIS A 348 15.99 -10.79 -13.64
C HIS A 348 16.34 -9.88 -12.48
N SER A 349 15.34 -9.52 -11.69
CA SER A 349 15.50 -8.63 -10.54
C SER A 349 14.67 -9.13 -9.38
N ASP A 350 15.26 -9.42 -8.22
CA ASP A 350 14.53 -9.97 -7.07
C ASP A 350 13.85 -11.31 -7.41
N VAL A 351 14.67 -12.33 -7.68
CA VAL A 351 14.23 -13.72 -7.95
C VAL A 351 14.78 -14.62 -6.85
N VAL A 352 13.94 -15.49 -6.30
CA VAL A 352 14.36 -16.48 -5.29
C VAL A 352 14.02 -17.88 -5.76
N ILE A 353 15.03 -18.75 -5.78
CA ILE A 353 14.92 -20.18 -6.04
C ILE A 353 15.45 -20.88 -4.79
N GLU A 354 14.58 -21.47 -3.98
CA GLU A 354 14.98 -22.04 -2.69
C GLU A 354 14.37 -23.43 -2.45
N LYS A 355 15.14 -24.31 -1.80
CA LYS A 355 14.67 -25.65 -1.40
C LYS A 355 14.12 -26.42 -2.61
N ILE A 356 14.93 -26.52 -3.66
CA ILE A 356 14.54 -27.22 -4.89
C ILE A 356 15.29 -28.54 -4.94
N HIS A 357 14.56 -29.61 -5.21
CA HIS A 357 15.12 -30.87 -5.64
C HIS A 357 14.76 -31.10 -7.11
N THR A 358 15.75 -31.26 -7.99
CA THR A 358 15.51 -31.78 -9.35
C THR A 358 16.12 -33.16 -9.51
N PHE A 359 15.38 -34.08 -10.15
CA PHE A 359 15.81 -35.46 -10.37
C PHE A 359 15.50 -35.95 -11.78
N ARG A 360 16.48 -36.54 -12.48
CA ARG A 360 16.31 -37.10 -13.84
C ARG A 360 15.71 -36.09 -14.82
N THR A 361 16.47 -35.03 -15.07
CA THR A 361 16.13 -34.04 -16.10
C THR A 361 16.83 -34.37 -17.43
N GLY A 362 16.12 -34.21 -18.55
CA GLY A 362 16.70 -34.43 -19.87
C GLY A 362 17.70 -33.33 -20.29
N ALA A 363 17.58 -32.13 -19.72
CA ALA A 363 18.48 -31.01 -19.91
C ALA A 363 19.02 -30.54 -18.54
N ASP A 364 19.39 -29.27 -18.41
CA ASP A 364 19.85 -28.67 -17.15
C ASP A 364 18.88 -28.90 -15.97
N GLY A 365 19.42 -28.98 -14.76
CA GLY A 365 18.58 -29.05 -13.56
C GLY A 365 17.85 -27.72 -13.35
N ILE A 366 18.65 -26.65 -13.23
CA ILE A 366 18.19 -25.26 -13.11
C ILE A 366 19.04 -24.40 -14.04
N ASP A 367 18.37 -23.64 -14.91
CA ASP A 367 19.00 -22.81 -15.93
C ASP A 367 18.50 -21.37 -15.84
N ILE A 368 19.42 -20.48 -15.45
CA ILE A 368 19.19 -19.04 -15.32
C ILE A 368 19.87 -18.35 -16.50
N LYS A 369 19.07 -17.87 -17.46
CA LYS A 369 19.56 -17.47 -18.78
C LYS A 369 19.51 -15.96 -19.07
N ASN A 370 18.63 -15.21 -18.41
CA ASN A 370 18.54 -13.73 -18.44
C ASN A 370 18.69 -13.09 -19.84
N ARG A 371 18.08 -13.69 -20.87
CA ARG A 371 18.27 -13.20 -22.25
C ARG A 371 17.50 -11.91 -22.46
N SER A 372 18.21 -10.82 -22.70
CA SER A 372 17.67 -9.45 -22.75
C SER A 372 18.53 -8.56 -23.63
N THR A 373 17.91 -7.68 -24.39
CA THR A 373 18.60 -6.67 -25.22
C THR A 373 18.88 -5.35 -24.48
N SER A 374 18.31 -5.16 -23.29
CA SER A 374 18.28 -3.87 -22.57
C SER A 374 19.64 -3.35 -22.09
N GLY A 375 20.66 -4.20 -22.01
CA GLY A 375 21.95 -3.86 -21.39
C GLY A 375 21.92 -3.70 -19.87
N VAL A 376 20.78 -3.93 -19.22
CA VAL A 376 20.65 -3.85 -17.77
C VAL A 376 21.12 -5.16 -17.13
N ASP A 377 21.93 -5.08 -16.08
CA ASP A 377 22.33 -6.26 -15.31
C ASP A 377 21.14 -6.89 -14.59
N SER A 378 21.02 -8.20 -14.73
CA SER A 378 20.18 -9.01 -13.85
C SER A 378 20.83 -9.13 -12.47
N LYS A 379 20.09 -8.87 -11.40
CA LYS A 379 20.61 -8.76 -10.02
C LYS A 379 19.59 -9.15 -8.96
N GLY A 380 20.05 -9.43 -7.74
CA GLY A 380 19.14 -9.83 -6.66
C GLY A 380 18.54 -11.21 -6.90
N ILE A 381 19.29 -12.09 -7.56
CA ILE A 381 18.93 -13.49 -7.76
C ILE A 381 19.52 -14.28 -6.60
N THR A 382 18.67 -14.98 -5.85
CA THR A 382 19.07 -15.82 -4.72
C THR A 382 18.75 -17.28 -5.03
N VAL A 383 19.75 -18.16 -4.89
CA VAL A 383 19.63 -19.59 -5.11
C VAL A 383 20.10 -20.31 -3.84
N LYS A 384 19.22 -21.03 -3.14
CA LYS A 384 19.59 -21.60 -1.83
C LYS A 384 19.00 -22.97 -1.54
N GLY A 385 19.79 -23.87 -0.96
CA GLY A 385 19.30 -25.18 -0.52
C GLY A 385 18.83 -26.00 -1.71
N ILE A 386 19.72 -26.14 -2.71
CA ILE A 386 19.41 -26.80 -3.97
C ILE A 386 20.01 -28.19 -3.93
N PHE A 387 19.23 -29.18 -4.35
CA PHE A 387 19.69 -30.54 -4.59
C PHE A 387 19.37 -30.93 -6.03
N ILE A 388 20.38 -31.26 -6.81
CA ILE A 388 20.23 -31.68 -8.21
C ILE A 388 20.89 -33.03 -8.36
N ASP A 389 20.10 -34.01 -8.80
CA ASP A 389 20.56 -35.38 -8.99
C ASP A 389 20.20 -35.84 -10.40
N THR A 390 21.21 -36.31 -11.14
CA THR A 390 21.04 -36.94 -12.46
C THR A 390 20.32 -36.02 -13.45
N PHE A 391 21.08 -35.29 -14.25
CA PHE A 391 20.56 -34.32 -15.22
C PHE A 391 21.21 -34.50 -16.58
N GLY A 392 20.75 -33.77 -17.60
CA GLY A 392 21.29 -33.80 -18.96
C GLY A 392 21.24 -35.17 -19.64
N LEU A 393 20.17 -35.94 -19.37
CA LEU A 393 20.02 -37.29 -19.93
C LEU A 393 19.63 -37.32 -21.42
N ARG A 394 19.12 -36.21 -21.96
CA ARG A 394 18.74 -36.07 -23.37
C ARG A 394 19.74 -35.25 -24.16
N LEU A 395 20.12 -34.08 -23.65
CA LEU A 395 21.01 -33.13 -24.33
C LEU A 395 22.46 -33.26 -23.85
N ASP A 396 23.40 -32.79 -24.67
CA ASP A 396 24.81 -32.65 -24.30
C ASP A 396 25.14 -31.22 -23.84
N SER A 397 26.28 -31.00 -23.17
CA SER A 397 26.71 -29.69 -22.66
C SER A 397 25.78 -29.08 -21.61
N GLN A 398 25.17 -29.94 -20.79
CA GLN A 398 24.18 -29.57 -19.78
C GLN A 398 24.81 -29.34 -18.41
N THR A 399 24.14 -28.55 -17.57
CA THR A 399 24.63 -28.16 -16.24
C THR A 399 23.60 -28.49 -15.17
N GLY A 400 24.06 -28.87 -13.98
CA GLY A 400 23.17 -29.00 -12.83
C GLY A 400 22.54 -27.64 -12.54
N LEU A 401 23.37 -26.66 -12.14
CA LEU A 401 22.99 -25.27 -11.93
C LEU A 401 23.76 -24.35 -12.90
N ASP A 402 23.11 -23.86 -13.95
CA ASP A 402 23.67 -22.84 -14.85
C ASP A 402 23.20 -21.43 -14.45
N MET A 403 24.16 -20.54 -14.21
CA MET A 403 23.90 -19.20 -13.69
C MET A 403 24.32 -18.12 -14.69
N ARG A 404 23.44 -17.12 -14.85
CA ARG A 404 23.72 -15.81 -15.43
C ARG A 404 23.12 -14.71 -14.54
N GLY A 405 23.62 -13.49 -14.69
CA GLY A 405 23.33 -12.36 -13.81
C GLY A 405 24.17 -12.39 -12.52
N ILE A 406 23.84 -11.49 -11.59
CA ILE A 406 24.46 -11.42 -10.27
C ILE A 406 23.69 -12.33 -9.31
N VAL A 407 24.22 -13.54 -9.12
CA VAL A 407 23.59 -14.61 -8.35
C VAL A 407 24.30 -14.80 -7.01
N LYS A 408 23.50 -14.91 -5.94
CA LYS A 408 23.96 -15.38 -4.63
C LYS A 408 23.50 -16.82 -4.43
N ALA A 409 24.42 -17.76 -4.60
CA ALA A 409 24.17 -19.20 -4.44
C ALA A 409 24.78 -19.73 -3.12
N ASN A 410 24.00 -20.45 -2.33
CA ASN A 410 24.46 -21.02 -1.05
C ASN A 410 23.79 -22.38 -0.76
N SER A 411 24.53 -23.31 -0.15
CA SER A 411 24.05 -24.65 0.18
C SER A 411 23.55 -25.40 -1.07
N ILE A 412 24.48 -25.70 -1.98
CA ILE A 412 24.18 -26.30 -3.29
C ILE A 412 24.78 -27.70 -3.37
N GLN A 413 23.95 -28.70 -3.66
CA GLN A 413 24.37 -30.07 -3.88
C GLN A 413 24.04 -30.49 -5.31
N VAL A 414 25.04 -30.94 -6.07
CA VAL A 414 24.87 -31.48 -7.41
C VAL A 414 25.58 -32.81 -7.51
N VAL A 415 24.82 -33.90 -7.60
CA VAL A 415 25.36 -35.26 -7.58
C VAL A 415 25.11 -35.96 -8.90
N ASN A 416 25.86 -37.04 -9.14
CA ASN A 416 25.77 -37.85 -10.36
C ASN A 416 25.98 -36.98 -11.62
N VAL A 417 26.92 -36.03 -11.55
CA VAL A 417 27.32 -35.21 -12.70
C VAL A 417 27.97 -36.11 -13.74
N GLY A 418 27.53 -36.02 -14.99
CA GLY A 418 28.16 -36.73 -16.10
C GLY A 418 27.49 -38.07 -16.43
N ARG A 419 27.52 -38.38 -17.73
CA ARG A 419 27.30 -39.71 -18.31
C ARG A 419 28.38 -39.97 -19.35
N THR A 420 28.69 -41.23 -19.63
CA THR A 420 29.74 -41.60 -20.59
C THR A 420 29.56 -40.89 -21.93
N GLY A 421 30.59 -40.16 -22.37
CA GLY A 421 30.61 -39.48 -23.67
C GLY A 421 29.90 -38.12 -23.73
N ALA A 422 29.37 -37.62 -22.61
CA ALA A 422 28.72 -36.30 -22.55
C ALA A 422 29.57 -35.24 -21.83
N ASN A 423 29.48 -34.00 -22.28
CA ASN A 423 29.98 -32.82 -21.61
C ASN A 423 28.95 -32.34 -20.58
N GLN A 424 29.30 -32.35 -19.30
CA GLN A 424 28.40 -31.91 -18.24
C GLN A 424 29.14 -31.21 -17.11
N THR A 425 28.52 -30.17 -16.58
CA THR A 425 29.07 -29.39 -15.47
C THR A 425 28.15 -29.48 -14.26
N GLY A 426 28.70 -29.62 -13.06
CA GLY A 426 27.89 -29.55 -11.84
C GLY A 426 27.27 -28.15 -11.67
N ILE A 427 28.11 -27.14 -11.50
CA ILE A 427 27.71 -25.74 -11.32
C ILE A 427 28.49 -24.85 -12.29
N ARG A 428 27.80 -23.97 -13.02
CA ARG A 428 28.43 -23.09 -14.02
C ARG A 428 28.12 -21.62 -13.76
N PHE A 429 29.18 -20.82 -13.71
CA PHE A 429 29.11 -19.37 -13.90
C PHE A 429 29.37 -19.09 -15.37
N ARG A 430 28.29 -18.88 -16.13
CA ARG A 430 28.39 -18.75 -17.58
C ARG A 430 29.28 -17.57 -17.98
N ALA A 431 30.14 -17.76 -18.98
CA ALA A 431 30.83 -16.67 -19.67
C ALA A 431 29.85 -15.78 -20.43
N GLN A 432 30.31 -14.60 -20.86
CA GLN A 432 29.53 -13.72 -21.73
C GLN A 432 29.16 -14.45 -23.03
N ASN A 433 27.89 -14.31 -23.40
CA ASN A 433 27.37 -14.75 -24.69
C ASN A 433 26.59 -13.59 -25.31
N LEU A 434 27.19 -12.87 -26.25
CA LEU A 434 26.58 -11.72 -26.92
C LEU A 434 25.34 -12.10 -27.73
N ALA A 435 25.20 -13.37 -28.15
CA ALA A 435 23.98 -13.85 -28.80
C ALA A 435 22.77 -13.90 -27.86
N ASP A 436 23.02 -14.12 -26.56
CA ASP A 436 22.00 -14.09 -25.50
C ASP A 436 21.70 -12.65 -25.01
N GLY A 437 22.51 -11.67 -25.46
CA GLY A 437 22.36 -10.25 -25.16
C GLY A 437 23.51 -9.67 -24.33
N PRO A 438 23.57 -8.33 -24.21
CA PRO A 438 24.53 -7.66 -23.33
C PRO A 438 24.29 -8.10 -21.87
N ASN A 439 25.38 -8.35 -21.15
CA ASN A 439 25.37 -8.83 -19.77
C ASN A 439 24.76 -10.23 -19.53
N ALA A 440 24.72 -11.09 -20.55
CA ALA A 440 24.35 -12.51 -20.44
C ALA A 440 25.49 -13.39 -19.87
N TRP A 441 26.02 -12.99 -18.72
CA TRP A 441 27.10 -13.65 -17.96
C TRP A 441 26.83 -13.61 -16.47
N ALA A 442 27.56 -14.40 -15.69
CA ALA A 442 27.38 -14.57 -14.26
C ALA A 442 28.21 -13.62 -13.37
N ARG A 443 28.69 -12.48 -13.90
CA ARG A 443 29.66 -11.63 -13.18
C ARG A 443 29.19 -11.20 -11.79
N ARG A 444 30.14 -10.98 -10.88
CA ARG A 444 29.88 -10.53 -9.49
C ARG A 444 29.06 -11.50 -8.64
N SER A 445 28.95 -12.75 -9.07
CA SER A 445 28.22 -13.79 -8.35
C SER A 445 29.05 -14.42 -7.24
N SER A 446 28.37 -15.02 -6.27
CA SER A 446 28.99 -15.74 -5.17
C SER A 446 28.38 -17.12 -5.01
N LEU A 447 29.21 -18.11 -4.70
CA LEU A 447 28.82 -19.49 -4.41
C LEU A 447 29.46 -19.94 -3.10
N SER A 448 28.67 -20.51 -2.19
CA SER A 448 29.20 -21.09 -0.95
C SER A 448 28.52 -22.36 -0.51
N GLU A 449 29.22 -23.15 0.31
CA GLU A 449 28.73 -24.41 0.90
C GLU A 449 28.24 -25.38 -0.17
N ILE A 450 29.17 -25.90 -0.97
CA ILE A 450 28.84 -26.79 -2.09
C ILE A 450 29.22 -28.24 -1.85
N TYR A 451 28.47 -29.15 -2.45
CA TYR A 451 28.88 -30.53 -2.67
C TYR A 451 28.62 -30.88 -4.13
N VAL A 452 29.66 -31.26 -4.87
CA VAL A 452 29.53 -31.71 -6.27
C VAL A 452 30.17 -33.08 -6.41
N SER A 453 29.47 -34.05 -6.99
CA SER A 453 30.03 -35.39 -7.22
C SER A 453 29.71 -35.95 -8.61
N SER A 454 30.67 -36.71 -9.13
CA SER A 454 30.51 -37.49 -10.37
C SER A 454 30.94 -38.93 -10.16
N ASN A 455 30.25 -39.85 -10.85
CA ASN A 455 30.58 -41.27 -10.91
C ASN A 455 31.25 -41.67 -12.24
N VAL A 456 31.60 -40.70 -13.09
CA VAL A 456 32.26 -40.94 -14.39
C VAL A 456 33.55 -40.10 -14.51
N PRO A 457 34.51 -40.25 -13.58
CA PRO A 457 35.71 -39.41 -13.51
C PRO A 457 36.57 -39.45 -14.78
N ASP A 458 36.53 -40.54 -15.54
CA ASP A 458 37.31 -40.70 -16.77
C ASP A 458 36.77 -39.90 -17.97
N ASN A 459 35.56 -39.35 -17.87
CA ASN A 459 34.96 -38.60 -18.97
C ASN A 459 35.48 -37.14 -19.00
N THR A 460 36.24 -36.80 -20.04
CA THR A 460 36.93 -35.50 -20.17
C THR A 460 36.01 -34.29 -20.13
N GLY A 461 34.73 -34.47 -20.49
CA GLY A 461 33.72 -33.42 -20.51
C GLY A 461 33.10 -33.11 -19.15
N VAL A 462 33.51 -33.78 -18.06
CA VAL A 462 32.88 -33.65 -16.75
C VAL A 462 33.61 -32.66 -15.85
N LEU A 463 32.94 -31.54 -15.54
CA LEU A 463 33.45 -30.48 -14.67
C LEU A 463 32.64 -30.41 -13.37
N GLY A 464 33.31 -30.19 -12.24
CA GLY A 464 32.62 -29.93 -10.97
C GLY A 464 32.03 -28.51 -10.97
N VAL A 465 32.90 -27.51 -10.99
CA VAL A 465 32.56 -26.09 -11.13
C VAL A 465 33.27 -25.53 -12.34
N ASP A 466 32.52 -24.85 -13.21
CA ASP A 466 33.06 -24.09 -14.35
C ASP A 466 32.79 -22.59 -14.17
N CYS A 467 33.82 -21.77 -14.36
CA CYS A 467 33.74 -20.33 -14.18
C CYS A 467 34.33 -19.58 -15.37
N GLY A 468 33.46 -19.05 -16.20
CA GLY A 468 33.81 -18.20 -17.33
C GLY A 468 33.53 -16.70 -17.13
N SER A 469 33.16 -16.30 -15.92
CA SER A 469 32.78 -14.92 -15.57
C SER A 469 33.77 -14.23 -14.64
N PRO A 470 33.83 -12.89 -14.67
CA PRO A 470 34.67 -12.12 -13.77
C PRO A 470 34.00 -11.82 -12.42
N ASP A 471 34.81 -11.40 -11.46
CA ASP A 471 34.44 -10.95 -10.12
C ASP A 471 33.66 -12.02 -9.31
N ILE A 472 34.10 -13.26 -9.40
CA ILE A 472 33.42 -14.41 -8.78
C ILE A 472 34.07 -14.78 -7.45
N SER A 473 33.25 -15.13 -6.45
CA SER A 473 33.70 -15.71 -5.19
C SER A 473 33.11 -17.11 -4.98
N ILE A 474 33.96 -18.12 -4.79
CA ILE A 474 33.59 -19.50 -4.47
C ILE A 474 34.19 -19.85 -3.12
N THR A 475 33.39 -20.26 -2.14
CA THR A 475 33.86 -20.49 -0.77
C THR A 475 33.26 -21.72 -0.11
N GLY A 476 34.12 -22.64 0.33
CA GLY A 476 33.70 -23.78 1.16
C GLY A 476 32.97 -24.87 0.38
N GLY A 477 33.28 -26.12 0.70
CA GLY A 477 32.61 -27.28 0.13
C GLY A 477 33.54 -28.38 -0.35
N VAL A 478 32.97 -29.37 -1.03
CA VAL A 478 33.68 -30.52 -1.58
C VAL A 478 33.27 -30.75 -3.03
N ILE A 479 34.24 -31.05 -3.88
CA ILE A 479 34.02 -31.57 -5.23
C ILE A 479 34.73 -32.91 -5.34
N GLU A 480 34.05 -33.94 -5.83
CA GLU A 480 34.58 -35.30 -5.86
C GLU A 480 34.33 -36.00 -7.21
N GLY A 481 35.34 -36.72 -7.70
CA GLY A 481 35.17 -37.68 -8.80
C GLY A 481 34.91 -37.06 -10.17
N CYS A 482 35.11 -35.76 -10.34
CA CYS A 482 35.02 -35.09 -11.65
C CYS A 482 36.30 -35.30 -12.47
N TYR A 483 36.24 -35.08 -13.79
CA TYR A 483 37.47 -35.07 -14.59
C TYR A 483 38.33 -33.84 -14.28
N THR A 484 37.68 -32.68 -14.15
CA THR A 484 38.28 -31.47 -13.56
C THR A 484 37.37 -30.94 -12.46
N GLY A 485 37.92 -30.69 -11.27
CA GLY A 485 37.16 -30.20 -10.14
C GLY A 485 36.67 -28.78 -10.32
N VAL A 486 37.61 -27.82 -10.37
CA VAL A 486 37.33 -26.41 -10.66
C VAL A 486 38.04 -25.99 -11.94
N ASN A 487 37.29 -25.46 -12.90
CA ASN A 487 37.81 -24.84 -14.11
C ASN A 487 37.48 -23.34 -14.12
N ILE A 488 38.49 -22.51 -14.26
CA ILE A 488 38.38 -21.06 -14.43
C ILE A 488 38.89 -20.74 -15.83
N GLY A 489 38.03 -20.27 -16.71
CA GLY A 489 38.38 -20.03 -18.10
C GLY A 489 37.25 -19.31 -18.82
N GLY A 490 37.57 -18.14 -19.38
CA GLY A 490 36.64 -17.39 -20.21
C GLY A 490 36.54 -17.92 -21.63
N ASN A 491 35.86 -17.14 -22.47
CA ASN A 491 35.80 -17.33 -23.91
C ASN A 491 36.29 -16.06 -24.62
N THR A 492 36.10 -15.97 -25.93
CA THR A 492 36.48 -14.79 -26.72
C THR A 492 35.66 -13.52 -26.42
N GLU A 493 34.53 -13.67 -25.74
CA GLU A 493 33.57 -12.59 -25.46
C GLU A 493 33.62 -12.10 -24.01
N GLY A 494 34.22 -12.88 -23.10
CA GLY A 494 34.35 -12.54 -21.68
C GLY A 494 35.39 -13.41 -20.98
N ASN A 495 36.26 -12.76 -20.20
CA ASN A 495 37.32 -13.40 -19.43
C ASN A 495 36.89 -13.68 -17.99
N ALA A 496 37.46 -14.72 -17.40
CA ALA A 496 37.30 -15.05 -15.99
C ALA A 496 38.36 -14.32 -15.15
N ASP A 497 38.13 -13.04 -14.92
CA ASP A 497 39.04 -12.16 -14.17
C ASP A 497 38.59 -11.94 -12.73
N ASN A 498 39.53 -11.71 -11.81
CA ASN A 498 39.22 -11.44 -10.40
C ASN A 498 38.40 -12.54 -9.72
N VAL A 499 38.75 -13.80 -9.96
CA VAL A 499 38.06 -14.96 -9.37
C VAL A 499 38.77 -15.39 -8.08
N SER A 500 38.03 -15.57 -7.00
CA SER A 500 38.54 -16.10 -5.73
C SER A 500 37.88 -17.43 -5.39
N VAL A 501 38.70 -18.46 -5.16
CA VAL A 501 38.28 -19.77 -4.65
C VAL A 501 38.91 -19.95 -3.28
N SER A 502 38.10 -20.23 -2.25
CA SER A 502 38.61 -20.38 -0.90
C SER A 502 38.01 -21.56 -0.14
N GLN A 503 38.81 -22.22 0.70
CA GLN A 503 38.37 -23.28 1.61
C GLN A 503 37.60 -24.42 0.92
N LEU A 504 37.85 -24.63 -0.37
CA LEU A 504 37.23 -25.70 -1.14
C LEU A 504 38.15 -26.91 -1.12
N VAL A 505 37.58 -28.11 -1.02
CA VAL A 505 38.31 -29.37 -1.15
C VAL A 505 37.91 -30.05 -2.45
N VAL A 506 38.88 -30.43 -3.26
CA VAL A 506 38.67 -31.20 -4.49
C VAL A 506 39.37 -32.54 -4.34
N ILE A 507 38.61 -33.62 -4.53
CA ILE A 507 39.03 -35.00 -4.27
C ILE A 507 38.88 -35.84 -5.54
N ASN A 508 39.84 -36.74 -5.79
CA ASN A 508 39.76 -37.75 -6.84
C ASN A 508 39.47 -37.19 -8.24
N SER A 509 39.99 -35.99 -8.55
CA SER A 509 39.86 -35.46 -9.91
C SER A 509 40.78 -36.19 -10.87
N LYS A 510 40.22 -36.71 -11.97
CA LYS A 510 41.00 -37.53 -12.90
C LYS A 510 42.15 -36.78 -13.55
N ASN A 511 41.95 -35.49 -13.84
CA ASN A 511 42.95 -34.66 -14.48
C ASN A 511 43.44 -33.53 -13.56
N TYR A 512 42.61 -32.50 -13.36
CA TYR A 512 42.99 -31.32 -12.58
C TYR A 512 42.04 -31.12 -11.41
N ALA A 513 42.57 -30.96 -10.20
CA ALA A 513 41.72 -30.55 -9.08
C ALA A 513 41.29 -29.08 -9.26
N TYR A 514 42.25 -28.20 -9.53
CA TYR A 514 42.02 -26.80 -9.86
C TYR A 514 42.73 -26.44 -11.14
N ARG A 515 42.05 -25.75 -12.05
CA ARG A 515 42.62 -25.22 -13.27
C ARG A 515 42.16 -23.79 -13.49
N ASN A 516 43.09 -22.90 -13.80
CA ASN A 516 42.79 -21.62 -14.43
C ASN A 516 43.52 -21.53 -15.78
N SER A 517 42.75 -21.24 -16.82
CA SER A 517 43.13 -21.32 -18.23
C SER A 517 43.86 -20.07 -18.70
N THR A 518 44.54 -20.16 -19.84
CA THR A 518 45.03 -18.97 -20.56
C THR A 518 43.91 -17.96 -20.81
N GLY A 519 44.19 -16.67 -20.58
CA GLY A 519 43.20 -15.60 -20.65
C GLY A 519 42.52 -15.26 -19.32
N SER A 520 42.64 -16.11 -18.28
CA SER A 520 42.26 -15.73 -16.91
C SER A 520 43.31 -14.82 -16.27
N ASN A 521 42.85 -13.84 -15.48
CA ASN A 521 43.72 -12.91 -14.77
C ASN A 521 43.27 -12.69 -13.31
N ASN A 522 44.22 -12.52 -12.40
CA ASN A 522 43.96 -12.20 -10.99
C ASN A 522 43.12 -13.27 -10.27
N VAL A 523 43.48 -14.54 -10.48
CA VAL A 523 42.83 -15.69 -9.82
C VAL A 523 43.48 -15.95 -8.46
N ARG A 524 42.67 -16.14 -7.43
CA ARG A 524 43.13 -16.41 -6.06
C ARG A 524 42.62 -17.75 -5.57
N TYR A 525 43.53 -18.60 -5.11
CA TYR A 525 43.21 -19.82 -4.37
C TYR A 525 43.68 -19.64 -2.92
N ILE A 526 42.76 -19.79 -1.96
CA ILE A 526 43.02 -19.50 -0.54
C ILE A 526 42.56 -20.67 0.32
N GLY A 527 43.47 -21.38 0.97
CA GLY A 527 43.11 -22.54 1.80
C GLY A 527 42.46 -23.67 1.02
N CYS A 528 42.75 -23.80 -0.28
CA CYS A 528 42.18 -24.84 -1.13
C CYS A 528 42.98 -26.14 -0.98
N ILE A 529 42.29 -27.28 -1.00
CA ILE A 529 42.91 -28.60 -0.84
C ILE A 529 42.63 -29.45 -2.07
N ALA A 530 43.68 -29.83 -2.80
CA ALA A 530 43.61 -30.87 -3.81
C ALA A 530 44.05 -32.20 -3.19
N LYS A 531 43.21 -33.23 -3.28
CA LYS A 531 43.51 -34.55 -2.71
C LYS A 531 43.32 -35.66 -3.75
N SER A 532 44.27 -36.59 -3.81
CA SER A 532 44.16 -37.83 -4.61
C SER A 532 43.79 -37.58 -6.08
N SER A 533 44.18 -36.42 -6.61
CA SER A 533 43.90 -35.99 -7.98
C SER A 533 45.18 -36.12 -8.81
N ASN A 534 45.09 -36.29 -10.13
CA ASN A 534 46.30 -36.44 -10.94
C ASN A 534 47.21 -35.20 -10.84
N VAL A 535 46.64 -34.01 -11.02
CA VAL A 535 47.33 -32.73 -10.83
C VAL A 535 46.55 -31.91 -9.80
N GLY A 536 47.25 -31.33 -8.83
CA GLY A 536 46.66 -30.42 -7.86
C GLY A 536 46.19 -29.12 -8.50
N PHE A 537 47.14 -28.26 -8.88
CA PHE A 537 46.86 -26.93 -9.41
C PHE A 537 47.49 -26.74 -10.78
N ARG A 538 46.66 -26.51 -11.80
CA ARG A 538 47.05 -26.21 -13.17
C ARG A 538 46.90 -24.72 -13.43
N ASN A 539 48.02 -23.99 -13.49
CA ASN A 539 48.01 -22.55 -13.75
C ASN A 539 48.44 -22.25 -15.18
N GLU A 540 47.56 -21.64 -15.96
CA GLU A 540 47.84 -21.19 -17.33
C GLU A 540 47.49 -19.70 -17.52
N GLY A 541 47.00 -19.04 -16.47
CA GLY A 541 46.61 -17.62 -16.44
C GLY A 541 47.60 -16.72 -15.72
N ASN A 542 47.29 -15.43 -15.67
CA ASN A 542 48.17 -14.40 -15.12
C ASN A 542 47.74 -13.93 -13.74
N ASN A 543 48.71 -13.45 -12.96
CA ASN A 543 48.54 -12.87 -11.63
C ASN A 543 47.82 -13.83 -10.68
N THR A 544 48.18 -15.11 -10.75
CA THR A 544 47.59 -16.14 -9.91
C THR A 544 48.23 -16.13 -8.53
N LEU A 545 47.40 -16.15 -7.49
CA LEU A 545 47.83 -16.14 -6.10
C LEU A 545 47.36 -17.41 -5.38
N PHE A 546 48.31 -18.14 -4.81
CA PHE A 546 48.03 -19.28 -3.93
C PHE A 546 48.43 -18.92 -2.50
N ILE A 547 47.48 -19.04 -1.56
CA ILE A 547 47.72 -18.81 -0.13
C ILE A 547 47.23 -20.03 0.65
N GLY A 548 48.07 -20.65 1.46
CA GLY A 548 47.63 -21.71 2.38
C GLY A 548 47.04 -22.94 1.68
N CYS A 549 47.32 -23.15 0.39
CA CYS A 549 46.77 -24.28 -0.36
C CYS A 549 47.61 -25.55 -0.13
N SER A 550 46.98 -26.72 -0.22
CA SER A 550 47.66 -28.02 -0.05
C SER A 550 47.31 -28.96 -1.21
N ALA A 551 48.30 -29.72 -1.67
CA ALA A 551 48.12 -30.75 -2.67
C ALA A 551 48.67 -32.08 -2.15
N VAL A 552 47.77 -33.00 -1.77
CA VAL A 552 48.07 -34.26 -1.08
C VAL A 552 47.76 -35.45 -1.98
N ASP A 553 48.66 -36.43 -2.01
CA ASP A 553 48.52 -37.65 -2.83
C ASP A 553 48.26 -37.37 -4.32
N VAL A 554 48.94 -36.35 -4.87
CA VAL A 554 48.84 -35.97 -6.29
C VAL A 554 50.11 -36.32 -7.07
N THR A 555 50.00 -36.55 -8.38
CA THR A 555 51.17 -36.78 -9.24
C THR A 555 52.02 -35.52 -9.40
N SER A 556 51.38 -34.35 -9.46
CA SER A 556 52.07 -33.05 -9.46
C SER A 556 51.27 -32.01 -8.67
N THR A 557 51.95 -31.26 -7.82
CA THR A 557 51.34 -30.24 -6.95
C THR A 557 50.91 -29.02 -7.74
N ILE A 558 51.84 -28.43 -8.52
CA ILE A 558 51.59 -27.38 -9.50
C ILE A 558 52.10 -27.81 -10.87
N SER A 559 51.34 -27.54 -11.93
CA SER A 559 51.81 -27.66 -13.31
C SER A 559 51.37 -26.49 -14.21
N THR A 560 52.05 -26.32 -15.34
CA THR A 560 51.77 -25.31 -16.38
C THR A 560 51.86 -25.95 -17.77
N ALA A 561 51.15 -25.41 -18.77
CA ALA A 561 51.26 -25.88 -20.15
C ALA A 561 52.54 -25.40 -20.82
N VAL A 562 53.09 -26.20 -21.73
CA VAL A 562 54.37 -25.91 -22.42
C VAL A 562 54.34 -24.56 -23.16
N ALA A 563 53.17 -24.16 -23.70
CA ALA A 563 52.99 -22.89 -24.40
C ALA A 563 52.44 -21.75 -23.52
N ALA A 564 52.11 -22.02 -22.25
CA ALA A 564 51.58 -21.01 -21.34
C ALA A 564 52.72 -20.30 -20.59
N ALA A 565 52.61 -18.99 -20.40
CA ALA A 565 53.55 -18.17 -19.64
C ALA A 565 52.88 -17.48 -18.45
N PRO A 566 52.30 -18.23 -17.49
CA PRO A 566 51.62 -17.65 -16.35
C PRO A 566 52.56 -16.86 -15.43
N SER A 567 52.01 -15.89 -14.70
CA SER A 567 52.64 -15.28 -13.53
C SER A 567 51.94 -15.75 -12.25
N GLN A 568 52.73 -16.09 -11.23
CA GLN A 568 52.18 -16.56 -9.96
C GLN A 568 52.98 -16.17 -8.72
N LEU A 569 52.25 -16.01 -7.61
CA LEU A 569 52.78 -15.92 -6.26
C LEU A 569 52.19 -17.07 -5.42
N THR A 570 53.05 -17.75 -4.68
CA THR A 570 52.68 -18.80 -3.73
C THR A 570 53.19 -18.43 -2.34
N ALA A 571 52.31 -18.54 -1.32
CA ALA A 571 52.64 -18.23 0.07
C ALA A 571 52.02 -19.26 1.02
N GLY A 572 52.85 -19.87 1.88
CA GLY A 572 52.40 -20.82 2.91
C GLY A 572 51.65 -22.04 2.37
N CYS A 573 51.95 -22.47 1.14
CA CYS A 573 51.31 -23.61 0.49
C CYS A 573 52.12 -24.89 0.69
N ASP A 574 51.44 -26.02 0.87
CA ASP A 574 52.04 -27.36 0.91
C ASP A 574 52.07 -27.95 -0.51
N PHE A 575 53.01 -27.47 -1.31
CA PHE A 575 53.26 -27.90 -2.69
C PHE A 575 54.62 -28.59 -2.86
N GLY A 576 55.25 -29.02 -1.76
CA GLY A 576 56.65 -29.42 -1.72
C GLY A 576 57.64 -28.26 -1.61
N ARG A 577 57.16 -27.03 -1.33
CA ARG A 577 57.97 -25.84 -1.03
C ARG A 577 57.26 -25.00 0.05
N ASP A 578 57.82 -24.96 1.26
CA ASP A 578 57.24 -24.21 2.40
C ASP A 578 57.62 -22.71 2.41
N PHE A 579 58.20 -22.19 1.32
CA PHE A 579 58.73 -20.83 1.21
C PHE A 579 57.85 -19.96 0.31
N ILE A 580 57.91 -18.63 0.50
CA ILE A 580 57.37 -17.69 -0.49
C ILE A 580 58.09 -17.92 -1.82
N SER A 581 57.35 -18.18 -2.88
CA SER A 581 57.90 -18.37 -4.23
C SER A 581 57.18 -17.50 -5.25
N LEU A 582 57.97 -16.69 -5.95
CA LEU A 582 57.58 -15.84 -7.06
C LEU A 582 58.15 -16.42 -8.35
N ASN A 583 57.33 -16.59 -9.39
CA ASN A 583 57.76 -17.20 -10.65
C ASN A 583 57.23 -16.41 -11.86
N PHE A 584 58.07 -16.24 -12.88
CA PHE A 584 57.73 -15.65 -14.18
C PHE A 584 58.52 -16.37 -15.28
N LEU A 585 57.86 -16.73 -16.39
CA LEU A 585 58.41 -17.69 -17.38
C LEU A 585 59.20 -17.06 -18.54
N THR A 586 58.99 -15.77 -18.85
CA THR A 586 59.74 -15.04 -19.90
C THR A 586 60.70 -14.02 -19.32
N ALA A 587 61.62 -13.49 -20.14
CA ALA A 587 62.62 -12.51 -19.74
C ALA A 587 61.97 -11.24 -19.16
N GLY A 588 61.79 -11.24 -17.84
CA GLY A 588 61.18 -10.19 -17.04
C GLY A 588 61.77 -10.24 -15.64
N ARG A 589 61.66 -9.14 -14.90
CA ARG A 589 62.17 -9.07 -13.53
C ARG A 589 61.09 -9.56 -12.57
N VAL A 590 61.44 -10.50 -11.71
CA VAL A 590 60.67 -10.86 -10.52
C VAL A 590 61.38 -10.20 -9.34
N SER A 591 60.67 -9.37 -8.56
CA SER A 591 61.26 -8.66 -7.43
C SER A 591 60.38 -8.72 -6.19
N ILE A 592 61.05 -8.76 -5.03
CA ILE A 592 60.49 -8.36 -3.74
C ILE A 592 61.12 -6.99 -3.45
N GLU A 593 60.29 -5.96 -3.28
CA GLU A 593 60.76 -4.58 -3.15
C GLU A 593 60.20 -3.92 -1.90
N ALA A 594 61.05 -3.18 -1.19
CA ALA A 594 60.62 -2.24 -0.17
C ALA A 594 60.60 -0.84 -0.80
N LYS A 595 59.42 -0.23 -0.90
CA LYS A 595 59.18 1.06 -1.56
C LYS A 595 58.40 2.00 -0.64
N GLY A 596 58.70 3.29 -0.71
CA GLY A 596 58.08 4.34 0.10
C GLY A 596 58.79 5.68 -0.08
N VAL A 597 58.33 6.72 0.62
CA VAL A 597 58.86 8.08 0.51
C VAL A 597 60.08 8.36 1.40
N SER A 598 60.40 7.44 2.31
CA SER A 598 61.59 7.54 3.16
C SER A 598 62.86 7.32 2.34
N ASN A 599 63.93 8.04 2.69
CA ASN A 599 65.26 7.83 2.10
C ASN A 599 65.84 6.46 2.45
N ASP A 600 65.45 5.91 3.60
CA ASP A 600 65.91 4.61 4.10
C ASP A 600 64.72 3.67 4.27
N ILE A 601 64.71 2.60 3.47
CA ILE A 601 63.69 1.54 3.54
C ILE A 601 64.40 0.20 3.41
N ASP A 602 64.37 -0.59 4.48
CA ASP A 602 65.00 -1.90 4.53
C ASP A 602 64.02 -3.01 4.09
N LEU A 603 64.47 -3.94 3.25
CA LEU A 603 63.81 -5.22 3.02
C LEU A 603 64.37 -6.25 4.00
N SER A 604 63.56 -6.68 4.97
CA SER A 604 63.98 -7.64 6.00
C SER A 604 63.73 -9.09 5.58
N LEU A 605 64.77 -9.92 5.64
CA LEU A 605 64.72 -11.36 5.34
C LEU A 605 65.31 -12.12 6.55
N LEU A 606 64.48 -12.46 7.53
CA LEU A 606 64.94 -13.00 8.81
C LEU A 606 64.65 -14.50 8.94
N PRO A 607 65.67 -15.36 9.08
CA PRO A 607 65.44 -16.75 9.48
C PRO A 607 65.12 -16.86 10.97
N LYS A 608 64.36 -17.89 11.37
CA LYS A 608 64.12 -18.19 12.79
C LYS A 608 65.35 -18.87 13.42
N GLY A 609 65.79 -18.41 14.58
CA GLY A 609 66.91 -19.02 15.33
C GLY A 609 68.25 -18.90 14.60
N THR A 610 69.01 -20.00 14.49
CA THR A 610 70.29 -20.07 13.76
C THR A 610 70.12 -20.38 12.27
N GLY A 611 68.91 -20.22 11.72
CA GLY A 611 68.67 -20.44 10.29
C GLY A 611 69.43 -19.45 9.41
N SER A 612 69.50 -19.72 8.11
CA SER A 612 70.22 -18.87 7.14
C SER A 612 69.33 -18.53 5.95
N ILE A 613 69.56 -17.36 5.35
CA ILE A 613 68.97 -17.02 4.03
C ILE A 613 69.70 -17.86 2.98
N ARG A 614 68.96 -18.65 2.20
CA ARG A 614 69.52 -19.43 1.09
C ARG A 614 69.38 -18.66 -0.21
N MET A 615 70.50 -18.42 -0.88
CA MET A 615 70.54 -18.01 -2.28
C MET A 615 70.95 -19.25 -3.09
N GLY A 616 70.50 -19.38 -4.36
CA GLY A 616 70.70 -20.59 -5.17
C GLY A 616 72.18 -20.96 -5.43
N SER A 617 72.43 -21.87 -6.37
CA SER A 617 73.80 -22.31 -6.70
C SER A 617 74.65 -21.14 -7.23
N PHE A 618 75.45 -20.54 -6.35
CA PHE A 618 76.47 -19.57 -6.72
C PHE A 618 77.81 -20.29 -6.82
N THR A 619 78.31 -20.50 -8.03
CA THR A 619 79.68 -20.96 -8.27
C THR A 619 80.59 -19.75 -8.43
N SER A 620 81.37 -19.41 -7.41
CA SER A 620 82.50 -18.51 -7.57
C SER A 620 83.69 -19.28 -8.14
N GLY A 621 84.33 -18.79 -9.20
CA GLY A 621 85.64 -19.27 -9.59
C GLY A 621 86.65 -19.02 -8.46
N SER A 622 87.52 -19.99 -8.18
CA SER A 622 88.44 -19.96 -7.02
C SER A 622 89.56 -18.91 -7.12
N ASP A 623 89.50 -17.97 -8.06
CA ASP A 623 90.54 -16.98 -8.30
C ASP A 623 90.00 -15.67 -8.95
N ALA A 624 88.77 -15.29 -8.61
CA ALA A 624 88.14 -14.07 -9.11
C ALA A 624 88.38 -12.88 -8.17
N PRO A 625 88.82 -11.70 -8.67
CA PRO A 625 88.92 -10.49 -7.85
C PRO A 625 87.54 -10.03 -7.35
N VAL A 626 87.50 -9.37 -6.19
CA VAL A 626 86.26 -8.78 -5.67
C VAL A 626 85.80 -7.67 -6.61
N VAL A 627 84.67 -7.89 -7.28
CA VAL A 627 84.08 -6.94 -8.24
C VAL A 627 83.06 -5.99 -7.59
N GLY A 628 82.67 -6.25 -6.34
CA GLY A 628 81.74 -5.38 -5.61
C GLY A 628 81.33 -5.95 -4.25
N TYR A 629 80.44 -5.25 -3.57
CA TYR A 629 79.86 -5.69 -2.29
C TYR A 629 78.34 -5.55 -2.30
N ILE A 630 77.64 -6.55 -1.78
CA ILE A 630 76.23 -6.44 -1.37
C ILE A 630 76.23 -6.06 0.10
N THR A 631 75.69 -4.89 0.45
CA THR A 631 75.55 -4.46 1.84
C THR A 631 74.26 -5.03 2.43
N ILE A 632 74.34 -5.69 3.58
CA ILE A 632 73.20 -6.18 4.36
C ILE A 632 73.27 -5.60 5.77
N LYS A 633 72.15 -5.47 6.49
CA LYS A 633 72.18 -5.17 7.94
C LYS A 633 72.09 -6.47 8.73
N ASP A 634 72.89 -6.61 9.78
CA ASP A 634 72.73 -7.73 10.71
C ASP A 634 71.57 -7.51 11.70
N SER A 635 71.35 -8.46 12.60
CA SER A 635 70.26 -8.39 13.60
C SER A 635 70.36 -7.19 14.54
N ASN A 636 71.51 -6.51 14.61
CA ASN A 636 71.74 -5.32 15.41
C ASN A 636 71.65 -4.02 14.57
N GLY A 637 71.24 -4.11 13.30
CA GLY A 637 71.17 -2.97 12.39
C GLY A 637 72.51 -2.52 11.82
N VAL A 638 73.60 -3.27 12.06
CA VAL A 638 74.94 -2.92 11.60
C VAL A 638 75.14 -3.35 10.16
N SER A 639 75.61 -2.44 9.31
CA SER A 639 75.94 -2.72 7.91
C SER A 639 77.13 -3.70 7.80
N ARG A 640 76.88 -4.84 7.18
CA ARG A 640 77.84 -5.89 6.79
C ARG A 640 77.96 -5.91 5.27
N LYS A 641 79.10 -6.36 4.74
CA LYS A 641 79.33 -6.47 3.30
C LYS A 641 79.57 -7.93 2.90
N LEU A 642 78.82 -8.42 1.93
CA LEU A 642 79.07 -9.67 1.22
C LEU A 642 79.89 -9.34 -0.02
N ALA A 643 81.12 -9.85 -0.12
CA ALA A 643 81.95 -9.65 -1.30
C ALA A 643 81.38 -10.43 -2.49
N VAL A 644 81.22 -9.76 -3.64
CA VAL A 644 80.86 -10.39 -4.91
C VAL A 644 82.16 -10.71 -5.64
N ILE A 645 82.43 -12.00 -5.82
CA ILE A 645 83.53 -12.53 -6.60
C ILE A 645 82.94 -13.15 -7.88
N ASN A 646 83.43 -12.73 -9.05
CA ASN A 646 82.91 -13.18 -10.34
C ASN A 646 84.02 -13.76 -11.21
#